data_AF-A0A7X7NFH9-F1
#
_entry.id   AF-A0A7X7NFH9-F1
#
_cell.length_a   1.000
_cell.length_b   1.000
_cell.length_c   1.000
_cell.angle_alpha   90.00
_cell.angle_beta   90.00
_cell.angle_gamma   90.00
#
_symmetry.space_group_name_H-M   'P 1'
#
loop_
_entity.id
_entity.type
_entity.pdbx_description
1 polymer ?
#
loop_
_entity_poly.entity_id
_entity_poly.type
_entity_poly.pdbx_seq_one_letter_code
_entity_poly.pdbx_strand_id
1 'polypeptide(L)'
;MRRTVWKLGLSGLLLCIVIGCEQALSPITPAESPEADGVERVSTGIKLENPYSVESMKRAYDTLVARGSLAKGVLAADDFQPTHHYIRFKPETMEEYTALKRNADLVLWDYPLDYRFPEGMASYCDPAIPAGKPNYLYTAVAIGRELPSINYEILADLILSPEDGSNVLAKSAAVSGYYDVLEHEALRITGNLPKRKQGLAKSLWLPSGKIEVWDNVLGRKVPVVNVNVRTRNWFKWWDGYTDINGNFSCPKDYNGDISYSLRWQYPDNRFDIRDGRAGQAFYNGPSQSTSSWRVVFNSGLNWYWANIFKAGAFYVGQEPYGLNDIPFNLISIMALDEKAIPTEQALYSTGNENVTIRRYNLDGDTLNSYDLFMNTTHELGHAHHDHIYDGLLFGASVDLNYAQAWAYAIGYFMTTAAYPNVSHGYEVTMQGWEFGVQHRLPLMIDMVDIFNQRSEDSDNLQDFISGYTVRQLETIVSQKDCKTIYDFANKIRALPLPTGMTNTILNDYFNQYYNISSPSYAETKRSGGFNFTKGQKIYSPNKRFFLVWKSDGNLVLTDTKSSPWRNVWTSKTSGRVTTHCIMQPDGNLVIYNMNNPSGSQAVWCTGTWNNPDAGLSVVDNGRVVIYNKYRKERWSSTNDTGMRF
;
A
#
# COMPACT_ATOMS: atom_id res chain seq x y z
N MET A 1 12.28 7.92 -65.48
CA MET A 1 11.19 7.14 -66.14
C MET A 1 10.04 7.00 -65.14
N ARG A 2 8.77 7.12 -65.54
CA ARG A 2 7.63 7.07 -64.59
C ARG A 2 7.25 5.63 -64.21
N ARG A 3 6.87 5.40 -62.94
CA ARG A 3 5.65 4.65 -62.58
C ARG A 3 5.26 4.86 -61.11
N THR A 4 4.25 5.71 -60.90
CA THR A 4 3.53 5.83 -59.62
C THR A 4 2.56 4.66 -59.49
N VAL A 5 2.43 4.09 -58.30
CA VAL A 5 1.36 3.11 -57.97
C VAL A 5 0.66 3.60 -56.71
N TRP A 6 -0.65 3.82 -56.80
CA TRP A 6 -1.49 4.17 -55.66
C TRP A 6 -1.89 2.89 -54.91
N LYS A 7 -1.96 2.95 -53.58
CA LYS A 7 -2.73 2.00 -52.78
C LYS A 7 -3.79 2.77 -51.99
N LEU A 8 -5.06 2.43 -52.23
CA LEU A 8 -6.18 2.90 -51.43
C LEU A 8 -6.17 2.18 -50.09
N GLY A 9 -6.23 2.92 -48.99
CA GLY A 9 -6.54 2.37 -47.67
C GLY A 9 -8.06 2.22 -47.54
N LEU A 10 -8.56 0.99 -47.40
CA LEU A 10 -9.95 0.75 -47.03
C LEU A 10 -10.07 0.78 -45.50
N SER A 11 -10.99 1.60 -44.99
CA SER A 11 -11.32 1.66 -43.56
C SER A 11 -12.06 0.38 -43.15
N GLY A 12 -11.35 -0.56 -42.52
CA GLY A 12 -11.94 -1.79 -41.98
C GLY A 12 -12.71 -1.54 -40.70
N LEU A 13 -14.03 -1.33 -40.80
CA LEU A 13 -14.92 -1.23 -39.63
C LEU A 13 -15.11 -2.64 -39.02
N LEU A 14 -14.38 -2.97 -37.95
CA LEU A 14 -14.47 -4.29 -37.33
C LEU A 14 -15.69 -4.38 -36.40
N LEU A 15 -16.80 -4.89 -36.94
CA LEU A 15 -18.05 -5.10 -36.23
C LEU A 15 -17.96 -6.37 -35.35
N CYS A 16 -17.64 -6.22 -34.06
CA CYS A 16 -17.70 -7.33 -33.11
C CYS A 16 -19.16 -7.73 -32.83
N ILE A 17 -19.58 -8.87 -33.37
CA ILE A 17 -20.94 -9.40 -33.26
C ILE A 17 -21.17 -9.96 -31.85
N VAL A 18 -22.16 -9.42 -31.14
CA VAL A 18 -22.67 -10.02 -29.90
C VAL A 18 -23.52 -11.23 -30.26
N ILE A 19 -23.07 -12.43 -29.90
CA ILE A 19 -23.86 -13.66 -30.01
C ILE A 19 -24.43 -13.99 -28.63
N GLY A 20 -25.69 -13.60 -28.41
CA GLY A 20 -26.49 -14.07 -27.29
C GLY A 20 -27.34 -15.29 -27.69
N CYS A 21 -27.60 -16.19 -26.74
CA CYS A 21 -28.68 -17.17 -26.81
C CYS A 21 -29.18 -17.44 -25.39
N GLU A 22 -30.47 -17.68 -25.23
CA GLU A 22 -31.21 -17.53 -23.97
C GLU A 22 -31.50 -18.86 -23.26
N GLN A 23 -31.87 -18.79 -21.98
CA GLN A 23 -33.18 -19.31 -21.55
C GLN A 23 -33.71 -18.58 -20.30
N ALA A 24 -35.05 -18.45 -20.21
CA ALA A 24 -35.79 -17.64 -19.23
C ALA A 24 -36.20 -18.46 -17.97
N LEU A 25 -36.84 -17.97 -16.91
CA LEU A 25 -37.93 -17.00 -16.68
C LEU A 25 -37.74 -16.34 -15.27
N SER A 26 -38.45 -15.30 -14.79
CA SER A 26 -39.77 -14.70 -15.06
C SER A 26 -39.74 -13.17 -14.79
N PRO A 27 -40.74 -12.38 -15.24
CA PRO A 27 -40.75 -10.93 -15.04
C PRO A 27 -41.11 -10.49 -13.61
N ILE A 28 -40.43 -9.47 -13.11
CA ILE A 28 -40.87 -8.61 -12.01
C ILE A 28 -41.07 -7.20 -12.58
N THR A 29 -42.12 -6.51 -12.14
CA THR A 29 -42.46 -5.13 -12.55
C THR A 29 -41.30 -4.15 -12.27
N PRO A 30 -41.16 -3.06 -13.06
CA PRO A 30 -40.13 -2.06 -12.81
C PRO A 30 -40.35 -1.39 -11.45
N ALA A 31 -39.54 -1.76 -10.47
CA ALA A 31 -39.29 -0.93 -9.31
C ALA A 31 -38.55 0.34 -9.76
N GLU A 32 -38.80 1.45 -9.08
CA GLU A 32 -38.17 2.74 -9.37
C GLU A 32 -36.65 2.61 -9.27
N SER A 33 -35.93 3.24 -10.20
CA SER A 33 -34.46 3.26 -10.19
C SER A 33 -33.97 3.98 -8.93
N PRO A 34 -33.26 3.33 -7.99
CA PRO A 34 -32.65 4.02 -6.87
C PRO A 34 -31.59 4.98 -7.41
N GLU A 35 -31.60 6.21 -6.89
CA GLU A 35 -30.51 7.15 -7.11
C GLU A 35 -29.22 6.56 -6.52
N ALA A 36 -28.07 6.71 -7.20
CA ALA A 36 -26.82 6.09 -6.73
C ALA A 36 -26.36 6.71 -5.40
N ASP A 37 -26.43 5.90 -4.34
CA ASP A 37 -26.26 6.27 -2.93
C ASP A 37 -24.90 6.87 -2.55
N GLY A 38 -24.85 7.40 -1.33
CA GLY A 38 -23.79 6.96 -0.40
C GLY A 38 -23.13 8.07 0.40
N VAL A 39 -22.46 9.01 -0.28
CA VAL A 39 -21.58 9.98 0.40
C VAL A 39 -22.39 11.00 1.20
N GLU A 40 -22.21 11.03 2.52
CA GLU A 40 -22.80 12.05 3.39
C GLU A 40 -22.14 13.42 3.12
N ARG A 41 -22.74 14.22 2.22
CA ARG A 41 -22.21 15.52 1.76
C ARG A 41 -22.38 16.63 2.82
N VAL A 42 -21.69 16.49 3.95
CA VAL A 42 -21.73 17.45 5.08
C VAL A 42 -20.93 18.73 4.77
N SER A 43 -21.53 19.68 4.04
CA SER A 43 -21.06 21.07 4.05
C SER A 43 -22.07 22.13 3.62
N THR A 44 -22.44 23.00 4.55
CA THR A 44 -22.84 24.40 4.26
C THR A 44 -21.83 25.32 4.93
N GLY A 45 -20.84 25.78 4.14
CA GLY A 45 -19.84 26.73 4.61
C GLY A 45 -20.44 28.12 4.87
N ILE A 46 -19.99 28.78 5.93
CA ILE A 46 -20.38 30.16 6.23
C ILE A 46 -19.52 31.08 5.36
N LYS A 47 -20.13 31.75 4.37
CA LYS A 47 -19.46 32.82 3.61
C LYS A 47 -19.09 33.96 4.57
N LEU A 48 -17.84 34.38 4.52
CA LEU A 48 -17.29 35.51 5.26
C LEU A 48 -17.23 36.73 4.35
N GLU A 49 -17.36 37.93 4.91
CA GLU A 49 -17.03 39.15 4.17
C GLU A 49 -15.50 39.24 4.01
N ASN A 50 -15.01 39.37 2.77
CA ASN A 50 -13.59 39.30 2.45
C ASN A 50 -12.85 40.60 2.85
N PRO A 51 -11.91 40.59 3.82
CA PRO A 51 -11.17 41.78 4.24
C PRO A 51 -10.04 42.17 3.27
N TYR A 52 -9.57 41.24 2.44
CA TYR A 52 -8.48 41.47 1.49
C TYR A 52 -8.95 42.05 0.15
N SER A 53 -10.26 42.23 -0.05
CA SER A 53 -10.77 42.86 -1.26
C SER A 53 -10.38 44.34 -1.34
N VAL A 54 -10.21 44.85 -2.57
CA VAL A 54 -9.99 46.29 -2.83
C VAL A 54 -11.08 47.15 -2.18
N GLU A 55 -12.33 46.68 -2.16
CA GLU A 55 -13.44 47.35 -1.47
C GLU A 55 -13.20 47.40 0.05
N SER A 56 -12.97 46.27 0.71
CA SER A 56 -12.77 46.23 2.16
C SER A 56 -11.57 47.05 2.62
N MET A 57 -10.48 47.07 1.83
CA MET A 57 -9.31 47.90 2.10
C MET A 57 -9.60 49.40 1.95
N LYS A 58 -10.40 49.81 0.94
CA LYS A 58 -10.87 51.19 0.80
C LYS A 58 -11.77 51.60 1.97
N ARG A 59 -12.76 50.77 2.34
CA ARG A 59 -13.63 51.00 3.51
C ARG A 59 -12.83 51.06 4.82
N ALA A 60 -11.79 50.25 4.98
CA ALA A 60 -10.90 50.28 6.14
C ALA A 60 -10.16 51.63 6.24
N TYR A 61 -9.61 52.12 5.12
CA TYR A 61 -9.00 53.46 5.01
C TYR A 61 -9.99 54.58 5.35
N ASP A 62 -11.16 54.62 4.69
CA ASP A 62 -12.18 55.63 4.93
C ASP A 62 -12.62 55.64 6.40
N THR A 63 -12.81 54.46 6.99
CA THR A 63 -13.16 54.33 8.40
C THR A 63 -12.00 54.77 9.30
N LEU A 64 -10.73 54.53 8.97
CA LEU A 64 -9.57 55.04 9.74
C LEU A 64 -9.47 56.57 9.69
N VAL A 65 -9.71 57.17 8.53
CA VAL A 65 -9.74 58.63 8.36
C VAL A 65 -10.90 59.25 9.16
N ALA A 66 -12.08 58.63 9.18
CA ALA A 66 -13.26 59.15 9.88
C ALA A 66 -13.11 59.31 11.41
N ARG A 67 -12.17 58.61 12.03
CA ARG A 67 -11.79 58.68 13.48
C ARG A 67 -10.35 59.20 13.66
N GLY A 68 -9.79 59.87 12.65
CA GLY A 68 -8.48 60.54 12.73
C GLY A 68 -7.28 59.60 12.95
N SER A 69 -7.44 58.30 12.72
CA SER A 69 -6.35 57.31 12.84
C SER A 69 -5.39 57.36 11.64
N LEU A 70 -5.85 57.89 10.50
CA LEU A 70 -5.03 58.27 9.35
C LEU A 70 -5.42 59.68 8.88
N ALA A 71 -4.48 60.42 8.29
CA ALA A 71 -4.75 61.73 7.72
C ALA A 71 -5.54 61.61 6.41
N LYS A 72 -6.55 62.46 6.21
CA LYS A 72 -7.34 62.47 4.96
C LYS A 72 -6.45 62.80 3.76
N GLY A 73 -6.42 61.93 2.76
CA GLY A 73 -5.65 62.12 1.53
C GLY A 73 -4.19 61.65 1.62
N VAL A 74 -3.81 60.91 2.66
CA VAL A 74 -2.50 60.24 2.72
C VAL A 74 -2.39 59.06 1.73
N LEU A 75 -3.54 58.52 1.31
CA LEU A 75 -3.70 57.64 0.15
C LEU A 75 -4.79 58.19 -0.77
N ALA A 76 -4.59 58.06 -2.08
CA ALA A 76 -5.55 58.37 -3.13
C ALA A 76 -6.36 57.12 -3.53
N ALA A 77 -7.52 57.32 -4.17
CA ALA A 77 -8.37 56.21 -4.64
C ALA A 77 -7.67 55.28 -5.65
N ASP A 78 -6.70 55.82 -6.40
CA ASP A 78 -5.89 55.13 -7.40
C ASP A 78 -4.72 54.33 -6.81
N ASP A 79 -4.37 54.50 -5.52
CA ASP A 79 -3.28 53.72 -4.89
C ASP A 79 -3.73 52.29 -4.56
N PHE A 80 -5.03 52.11 -4.34
CA PHE A 80 -5.69 50.83 -4.07
C PHE A 80 -5.94 50.03 -5.36
N GLN A 81 -4.88 49.80 -6.14
CA GLN A 81 -4.90 48.86 -7.26
C GLN A 81 -4.90 47.41 -6.74
N PRO A 82 -5.50 46.46 -7.47
CA PRO A 82 -5.34 45.05 -7.15
C PRO A 82 -3.89 44.60 -7.33
N THR A 83 -3.47 43.72 -6.43
CA THR A 83 -2.21 42.97 -6.50
C THR A 83 -2.43 41.56 -7.06
N HIS A 84 -3.62 41.01 -6.81
CA HIS A 84 -4.04 39.67 -7.22
C HIS A 84 -5.53 39.68 -7.57
N HIS A 85 -5.96 38.78 -8.46
CA HIS A 85 -7.36 38.38 -8.60
C HIS A 85 -7.61 37.11 -7.76
N TYR A 86 -8.69 37.08 -6.99
CA TYR A 86 -9.30 35.85 -6.50
C TYR A 86 -10.20 35.30 -7.60
N ILE A 87 -9.95 34.06 -8.04
CA ILE A 87 -10.66 33.43 -9.16
C ILE A 87 -11.19 32.05 -8.79
N ARG A 88 -12.21 31.57 -9.52
CA ARG A 88 -12.51 30.14 -9.67
C ARG A 88 -12.35 29.72 -11.12
N PHE A 89 -11.60 28.65 -11.37
CA PHE A 89 -11.66 27.91 -12.62
C PHE A 89 -12.93 27.05 -12.66
N LYS A 90 -13.49 26.94 -13.86
CA LYS A 90 -14.76 26.28 -14.16
C LYS A 90 -14.53 25.27 -15.28
N PRO A 91 -13.75 24.20 -15.03
CA PRO A 91 -13.50 23.17 -16.04
C PRO A 91 -14.81 22.53 -16.49
N GLU A 92 -14.96 22.35 -17.79
CA GLU A 92 -16.11 21.70 -18.42
C GLU A 92 -15.91 20.18 -18.51
N THR A 93 -14.65 19.70 -18.53
CA THR A 93 -14.31 18.27 -18.63
C THR A 93 -13.29 17.82 -17.58
N MET A 94 -13.11 16.49 -17.43
CA MET A 94 -12.17 15.94 -16.45
C MET A 94 -10.71 16.16 -16.84
N GLU A 95 -10.44 16.28 -18.14
CA GLU A 95 -9.14 16.58 -18.72
C GLU A 95 -8.70 18.01 -18.34
N GLU A 96 -9.61 18.99 -18.44
CA GLU A 96 -9.35 20.36 -17.98
C GLU A 96 -9.10 20.42 -16.47
N TYR A 97 -9.95 19.75 -15.66
CA TYR A 97 -9.78 19.68 -14.21
C TYR A 97 -8.43 19.04 -13.83
N THR A 98 -8.02 17.98 -14.54
CA THR A 98 -6.75 17.28 -14.29
C THR A 98 -5.55 18.09 -14.77
N ALA A 99 -5.65 18.80 -15.90
CA ALA A 99 -4.62 19.72 -16.38
C ALA A 99 -4.38 20.88 -15.40
N LEU A 100 -5.43 21.40 -14.76
CA LEU A 100 -5.33 22.37 -13.67
C LEU A 100 -4.61 21.78 -12.44
N LYS A 101 -4.99 20.58 -12.00
CA LYS A 101 -4.35 19.90 -10.84
C LYS A 101 -2.86 19.56 -11.07
N ARG A 102 -2.46 19.34 -12.32
CA ARG A 102 -1.04 19.11 -12.72
C ARG A 102 -0.23 20.38 -12.89
N ASN A 103 -0.86 21.55 -12.89
CA ASN A 103 -0.18 22.83 -13.07
C ASN A 103 0.54 23.23 -11.77
N ALA A 104 1.84 22.91 -11.66
CA ALA A 104 2.67 23.23 -10.49
C ALA A 104 2.82 24.75 -10.23
N ASP A 105 2.57 25.58 -11.26
CA ASP A 105 2.53 27.04 -11.19
C ASP A 105 1.24 27.60 -10.55
N LEU A 106 0.24 26.78 -10.24
CA LEU A 106 -1.03 27.21 -9.66
C LEU A 106 -1.35 26.47 -8.37
N VAL A 107 -1.58 27.23 -7.30
CA VAL A 107 -2.02 26.66 -6.02
C VAL A 107 -3.53 26.73 -5.92
N LEU A 108 -4.14 25.58 -6.22
CA LEU A 108 -5.58 25.41 -6.30
C LEU A 108 -6.16 24.89 -4.98
N TRP A 109 -7.45 25.16 -4.80
CA TRP A 109 -8.27 24.72 -3.68
C TRP A 109 -9.62 24.24 -4.22
N ASP A 110 -10.14 23.15 -3.68
CA ASP A 110 -11.42 22.56 -4.09
C ASP A 110 -12.63 23.24 -3.41
N TYR A 111 -12.39 24.29 -2.62
CA TYR A 111 -13.41 25.05 -1.90
C TYR A 111 -13.03 26.54 -1.79
N PRO A 112 -14.02 27.45 -1.68
CA PRO A 112 -13.78 28.89 -1.67
C PRO A 112 -13.00 29.40 -0.44
N LEU A 113 -12.12 30.37 -0.70
CA LEU A 113 -11.20 30.98 0.28
C LEU A 113 -11.84 32.08 1.14
N ASP A 114 -13.01 32.55 0.75
CA ASP A 114 -13.86 33.49 1.50
C ASP A 114 -14.92 32.77 2.36
N TYR A 115 -14.80 31.45 2.57
CA TYR A 115 -15.72 30.67 3.41
C TYR A 115 -15.01 30.08 4.63
N ARG A 116 -15.78 29.92 5.71
CA ARG A 116 -15.43 29.15 6.92
C ARG A 116 -16.23 27.86 6.96
N PHE A 117 -15.54 26.76 7.13
CA PHE A 117 -16.11 25.42 7.16
C PHE A 117 -16.04 24.82 8.58
N PRO A 118 -16.92 23.87 8.93
CA PRO A 118 -16.87 23.18 10.22
C PRO A 118 -15.64 22.26 10.29
N GLU A 119 -15.03 22.14 11.47
CA GLU A 119 -13.98 21.14 11.71
C GLU A 119 -14.56 19.73 11.50
N GLY A 120 -13.80 18.85 10.86
CA GLY A 120 -14.29 17.51 10.45
C GLY A 120 -14.85 17.43 9.03
N MET A 121 -15.10 18.55 8.35
CA MET A 121 -15.54 18.55 6.96
C MET A 121 -14.53 17.85 6.05
N ALA A 122 -15.06 17.01 5.16
CA ALA A 122 -14.33 16.01 4.40
C ALA A 122 -14.39 16.24 2.86
N SER A 123 -15.45 16.90 2.37
CA SER A 123 -15.76 17.07 0.95
C SER A 123 -16.48 18.40 0.68
N TYR A 124 -16.30 18.95 -0.53
CA TYR A 124 -17.01 20.15 -1.02
C TYR A 124 -17.39 19.98 -2.49
N CYS A 125 -18.54 20.52 -2.87
CA CYS A 125 -18.92 20.77 -4.25
C CYS A 125 -19.68 22.10 -4.29
N ASP A 126 -19.36 23.00 -5.23
CA ASP A 126 -20.08 24.27 -5.37
C ASP A 126 -21.53 23.98 -5.82
N PRO A 127 -22.57 24.42 -5.07
CA PRO A 127 -23.97 24.13 -5.41
C PRO A 127 -24.43 24.65 -6.79
N ALA A 128 -23.64 25.50 -7.45
CA ALA A 128 -23.89 25.98 -8.81
C ALA A 128 -23.32 25.06 -9.91
N ILE A 129 -22.87 23.84 -9.59
CA ILE A 129 -22.28 22.89 -10.55
C ILE A 129 -23.36 21.94 -11.12
N PRO A 130 -23.54 21.87 -12.45
CA PRO A 130 -24.42 20.89 -13.09
C PRO A 130 -23.99 19.44 -12.83
N ALA A 131 -24.96 18.54 -12.71
CA ALA A 131 -24.72 17.11 -12.59
C ALA A 131 -23.81 16.59 -13.72
N GLY A 132 -22.79 15.80 -13.37
CA GLY A 132 -21.82 15.23 -14.30
C GLY A 132 -20.59 16.10 -14.60
N LYS A 133 -20.55 17.38 -14.15
CA LYS A 133 -19.35 18.23 -14.30
C LYS A 133 -18.36 18.08 -13.13
N PRO A 134 -17.05 18.34 -13.36
CA PRO A 134 -16.04 18.39 -12.29
C PRO A 134 -16.27 19.57 -11.33
N ASN A 135 -15.63 19.51 -10.15
CA ASN A 135 -15.70 20.60 -9.17
C ASN A 135 -14.94 21.86 -9.65
N TYR A 136 -15.36 23.05 -9.19
CA TYR A 136 -14.63 24.30 -9.42
C TYR A 136 -13.36 24.36 -8.57
N LEU A 137 -12.32 25.03 -9.08
CA LEU A 137 -11.02 25.16 -8.41
C LEU A 137 -10.67 26.63 -8.17
N TYR A 138 -10.53 27.00 -6.90
CA TYR A 138 -10.37 28.37 -6.42
C TYR A 138 -8.89 28.69 -6.18
N THR A 139 -8.45 29.91 -6.50
CA THR A 139 -7.07 30.37 -6.24
C THR A 139 -6.97 31.90 -6.22
N ALA A 140 -5.85 32.43 -5.72
CA ALA A 140 -5.48 33.84 -5.82
C ALA A 140 -4.22 33.97 -6.68
N VAL A 141 -4.29 34.73 -7.77
CA VAL A 141 -3.23 34.86 -8.78
C VAL A 141 -2.82 36.31 -8.97
N ALA A 142 -1.52 36.59 -9.04
CA ALA A 142 -1.01 37.95 -9.23
C ALA A 142 -1.49 38.58 -10.54
N ILE A 143 -1.70 39.90 -10.55
CA ILE A 143 -2.09 40.64 -11.76
C ILE A 143 -1.03 40.45 -12.86
N GLY A 144 -1.48 40.09 -14.06
CA GLY A 144 -0.61 39.83 -15.20
C GLY A 144 0.03 38.44 -15.23
N ARG A 145 -0.29 37.54 -14.29
CA ARG A 145 0.06 36.12 -14.40
C ARG A 145 -0.66 35.49 -15.60
N GLU A 146 0.09 34.81 -16.47
CA GLU A 146 -0.50 33.98 -17.53
C GLU A 146 -1.25 32.79 -16.91
N LEU A 147 -2.45 32.50 -17.42
CA LEU A 147 -3.33 31.45 -16.90
C LEU A 147 -3.59 30.40 -18.00
N PRO A 148 -3.82 29.12 -17.64
CA PRO A 148 -4.25 28.09 -18.58
C PRO A 148 -5.52 28.50 -19.35
N SER A 149 -5.64 28.04 -20.59
CA SER A 149 -6.78 28.32 -21.48
C SER A 149 -8.05 27.55 -21.12
N ILE A 150 -8.45 27.60 -19.85
CA ILE A 150 -9.63 26.96 -19.27
C ILE A 150 -10.52 28.05 -18.67
N ASN A 151 -11.83 27.90 -18.78
CA ASN A 151 -12.81 28.90 -18.34
C ASN A 151 -12.64 29.27 -16.86
N TYR A 152 -12.69 30.56 -16.51
CA TYR A 152 -12.59 31.03 -15.14
C TYR A 152 -13.40 32.31 -14.89
N GLU A 153 -13.63 32.61 -13.62
CA GLU A 153 -14.46 33.71 -13.14
C GLU A 153 -13.70 34.47 -12.04
N ILE A 154 -13.57 35.79 -12.17
CA ILE A 154 -12.99 36.65 -11.13
C ILE A 154 -14.05 36.89 -10.05
N LEU A 155 -13.74 36.47 -8.83
CA LEU A 155 -14.61 36.54 -7.66
C LEU A 155 -14.36 37.80 -6.82
N ALA A 156 -13.12 38.27 -6.75
CA ALA A 156 -12.75 39.55 -6.12
C ALA A 156 -11.38 40.04 -6.58
N ASP A 157 -11.21 41.36 -6.64
CA ASP A 157 -9.91 42.01 -6.71
C ASP A 157 -9.29 42.14 -5.31
N LEU A 158 -8.03 41.71 -5.13
CA LEU A 158 -7.36 41.61 -3.83
C LEU A 158 -6.14 42.53 -3.68
N ILE A 159 -5.95 43.05 -2.46
CA ILE A 159 -4.69 43.66 -2.01
C ILE A 159 -4.04 42.75 -0.97
N LEU A 160 -3.00 42.02 -1.39
CA LEU A 160 -2.16 41.16 -0.56
C LEU A 160 -0.81 41.84 -0.35
N SER A 161 -0.16 41.57 0.79
CA SER A 161 1.24 41.93 0.99
C SER A 161 2.10 41.28 -0.09
N PRO A 162 3.13 41.97 -0.63
CA PRO A 162 4.21 41.30 -1.35
C PRO A 162 4.82 40.20 -0.47
N GLU A 163 5.19 39.08 -1.09
CA GLU A 163 6.08 38.09 -0.46
C GLU A 163 7.54 38.55 -0.57
N ASP A 164 8.40 38.02 0.30
CA ASP A 164 9.78 38.48 0.55
C ASP A 164 10.59 38.73 -0.76
N GLY A 165 10.77 40.01 -1.12
CA GLY A 165 11.56 40.43 -2.29
C GLY A 165 10.79 40.60 -3.61
N SER A 166 9.48 40.34 -3.65
CA SER A 166 8.67 40.53 -4.87
C SER A 166 8.38 42.02 -5.16
N ASN A 167 8.92 42.54 -6.27
CA ASN A 167 8.72 43.93 -6.72
C ASN A 167 7.34 44.13 -7.38
N VAL A 168 6.26 44.00 -6.61
CA VAL A 168 4.89 44.23 -7.06
C VAL A 168 4.62 45.73 -7.23
N LEU A 169 4.90 46.24 -8.44
CA LEU A 169 4.53 47.53 -9.04
C LEU A 169 4.65 48.78 -8.14
N ALA A 170 5.40 49.79 -8.60
CA ALA A 170 5.72 51.00 -7.84
C ALA A 170 4.52 51.86 -7.35
N LYS A 171 3.27 51.57 -7.76
CA LYS A 171 2.06 52.20 -7.21
C LYS A 171 1.54 51.51 -5.94
N SER A 172 1.55 50.17 -5.88
CA SER A 172 1.17 49.40 -4.69
C SER A 172 2.07 49.69 -3.48
N ALA A 173 3.29 50.23 -3.72
CA ALA A 173 4.20 50.71 -2.69
C ALA A 173 3.59 51.76 -1.74
N ALA A 174 2.66 52.60 -2.20
CA ALA A 174 1.97 53.58 -1.36
C ALA A 174 1.10 52.89 -0.29
N VAL A 175 0.25 51.96 -0.70
CA VAL A 175 -0.57 51.14 0.22
C VAL A 175 0.31 50.24 1.09
N SER A 176 1.44 49.73 0.56
CA SER A 176 2.39 48.89 1.31
C SER A 176 2.89 49.55 2.60
N GLY A 177 3.06 50.87 2.63
CA GLY A 177 3.48 51.62 3.84
C GLY A 177 2.43 51.66 4.96
N TYR A 178 1.15 51.41 4.63
CA TYR A 178 0.01 51.41 5.56
C TYR A 178 -0.63 50.03 5.74
N TYR A 179 -0.11 49.01 5.04
CA TYR A 179 -0.77 47.71 4.85
C TYR A 179 -1.14 47.02 6.17
N ASP A 180 -0.25 46.98 7.16
CA ASP A 180 -0.52 46.35 8.47
C ASP A 180 -1.72 46.98 9.21
N VAL A 181 -1.93 48.29 9.05
CA VAL A 181 -3.03 49.02 9.69
C VAL A 181 -4.34 48.85 8.91
N LEU A 182 -4.24 48.84 7.57
CA LEU A 182 -5.38 48.59 6.69
C LEU A 182 -5.89 47.15 6.80
N GLU A 183 -5.00 46.15 6.84
CA GLU A 183 -5.34 44.73 7.06
C GLU A 183 -6.01 44.50 8.41
N HIS A 184 -5.42 45.01 9.49
CA HIS A 184 -5.98 44.88 10.84
C HIS A 184 -7.39 45.48 10.93
N GLU A 185 -7.59 46.64 10.30
CA GLU A 185 -8.90 47.29 10.30
C GLU A 185 -9.89 46.63 9.35
N ALA A 186 -9.47 46.13 8.19
CA ALA A 186 -10.32 45.38 7.27
C ALA A 186 -10.81 44.08 7.94
N LEU A 187 -9.91 43.38 8.65
CA LEU A 187 -10.28 42.27 9.53
C LEU A 187 -11.28 42.70 10.63
N ARG A 188 -11.19 43.93 11.15
CA ARG A 188 -12.12 44.44 12.17
C ARG A 188 -13.51 44.72 11.62
N ILE A 189 -13.63 45.49 10.53
CA ILE A 189 -14.94 45.86 9.96
C ILE A 189 -15.70 44.65 9.41
N THR A 190 -14.99 43.65 8.88
CA THR A 190 -15.59 42.40 8.36
C THR A 190 -15.91 41.35 9.45
N GLY A 191 -15.62 41.64 10.73
CA GLY A 191 -15.85 40.71 11.85
C GLY A 191 -14.87 39.53 11.92
N ASN A 192 -13.71 39.63 11.26
CA ASN A 192 -12.72 38.56 11.09
C ASN A 192 -11.42 38.73 11.89
N LEU A 193 -11.34 39.68 12.82
CA LEU A 193 -10.17 39.81 13.71
C LEU A 193 -9.88 38.49 14.46
N PRO A 194 -8.59 38.15 14.67
CA PRO A 194 -8.20 37.01 15.50
C PRO A 194 -8.70 37.15 16.94
N LYS A 195 -9.28 36.08 17.51
CA LYS A 195 -9.90 36.10 18.84
C LYS A 195 -8.93 36.49 19.95
N ARG A 196 -7.65 36.11 19.80
CA ARG A 196 -6.58 36.39 20.78
C ARG A 196 -5.72 37.61 20.43
N LYS A 197 -5.96 38.29 19.30
CA LYS A 197 -5.18 39.46 18.86
C LYS A 197 -6.06 40.59 18.34
N GLN A 198 -6.34 41.56 19.22
CA GLN A 198 -7.10 42.78 18.85
C GLN A 198 -6.25 44.01 18.54
N GLY A 199 -4.93 43.99 18.79
CA GLY A 199 -4.01 45.10 18.48
C GLY A 199 -3.08 44.83 17.29
N LEU A 200 -2.33 45.84 16.83
CA LEU A 200 -1.46 45.75 15.65
C LEU A 200 -0.23 44.84 15.84
N ALA A 201 0.39 44.89 17.04
CA ALA A 201 1.69 44.27 17.35
C ALA A 201 1.83 42.83 16.82
N LYS A 202 2.93 42.55 16.12
CA LYS A 202 3.16 41.23 15.51
C LYS A 202 3.72 40.26 16.56
N SER A 203 2.99 39.18 16.81
CA SER A 203 3.45 38.04 17.60
C SER A 203 3.53 36.85 16.66
N LEU A 204 4.75 36.56 16.20
CA LEU A 204 5.03 35.43 15.33
C LEU A 204 5.06 34.14 16.14
N TRP A 205 4.48 33.08 15.58
CA TRP A 205 4.55 31.72 16.10
C TRP A 205 4.59 30.74 14.92
N LEU A 206 5.31 29.62 15.10
CA LEU A 206 5.49 28.60 14.08
C LEU A 206 4.42 27.50 14.24
N PRO A 207 3.48 27.33 13.29
CA PRO A 207 2.51 26.26 13.36
C PRO A 207 3.18 24.89 13.30
N SER A 208 2.68 23.96 14.11
CA SER A 208 3.28 22.67 14.36
C SER A 208 2.24 21.66 14.83
N GLY A 209 2.57 20.38 14.90
CA GLY A 209 1.59 19.40 15.36
C GLY A 209 1.97 17.95 15.18
N LYS A 210 0.97 17.06 15.27
CA LYS A 210 1.12 15.63 15.00
C LYS A 210 -0.16 15.02 14.41
N ILE A 211 -0.01 14.23 13.35
CA ILE A 211 -1.08 13.53 12.64
C ILE A 211 -0.88 12.02 12.79
N GLU A 212 -1.88 11.33 13.32
CA GLU A 212 -1.87 9.88 13.54
C GLU A 212 -3.18 9.24 13.05
N VAL A 213 -3.15 7.92 12.83
CA VAL A 213 -4.34 7.10 12.58
C VAL A 213 -4.32 5.89 13.52
N TRP A 214 -5.49 5.48 14.01
CA TRP A 214 -5.64 4.22 14.72
C TRP A 214 -5.55 3.06 13.74
N ASP A 215 -4.59 2.19 13.93
CA ASP A 215 -4.47 0.95 13.19
C ASP A 215 -5.22 -0.15 13.94
N ASN A 216 -6.32 -0.64 13.34
CA ASN A 216 -7.20 -1.61 14.01
C ASN A 216 -6.69 -3.05 13.94
N VAL A 217 -5.61 -3.32 13.18
CA VAL A 217 -4.95 -4.63 13.11
C VAL A 217 -3.70 -4.67 13.98
N LEU A 218 -2.93 -3.58 14.01
CA LEU A 218 -1.79 -3.42 14.93
C LEU A 218 -2.21 -3.01 16.36
N GLY A 219 -3.49 -2.69 16.58
CA GLY A 219 -4.06 -2.35 17.89
C GLY A 219 -3.45 -1.08 18.52
N ARG A 220 -2.99 -0.13 17.69
CA ARG A 220 -2.23 1.05 18.14
C ARG A 220 -2.41 2.25 17.22
N LYS A 221 -2.03 3.44 17.70
CA LYS A 221 -1.83 4.61 16.84
C LYS A 221 -0.54 4.45 16.02
N VAL A 222 -0.59 4.82 14.75
CA VAL A 222 0.56 4.91 13.84
C VAL A 222 0.62 6.32 13.23
N PRO A 223 1.81 6.85 12.92
CA PRO A 223 1.94 8.16 12.28
C PRO A 223 1.37 8.14 10.87
N VAL A 224 0.84 9.29 10.42
CA VAL A 224 0.64 9.55 9.00
C VAL A 224 1.84 10.34 8.52
N VAL A 225 2.65 9.75 7.64
CA VAL A 225 3.97 10.25 7.21
C VAL A 225 3.85 10.93 5.83
N ASN A 226 4.58 12.03 5.62
CA ASN A 226 4.58 12.84 4.40
C ASN A 226 3.18 13.29 3.93
N VAL A 227 2.20 13.44 4.83
CA VAL A 227 0.89 14.02 4.48
C VAL A 227 0.96 15.54 4.54
N ASN A 228 0.37 16.20 3.54
CA ASN A 228 0.29 17.64 3.50
C ASN A 228 -0.60 18.20 4.62
N VAL A 229 0.00 18.97 5.53
CA VAL A 229 -0.70 19.84 6.47
C VAL A 229 -0.62 21.27 5.96
N ARG A 230 -1.70 21.74 5.36
CA ARG A 230 -1.82 23.13 4.89
C ARG A 230 -2.26 24.03 6.04
N THR A 231 -1.55 25.13 6.20
CA THR A 231 -1.91 26.22 7.12
C THR A 231 -2.41 27.42 6.32
N ARG A 232 -3.34 28.20 6.88
CA ARG A 232 -3.96 29.34 6.18
C ARG A 232 -4.40 30.45 7.14
N ASN A 233 -4.09 31.69 6.78
CA ASN A 233 -4.84 32.89 7.17
C ASN A 233 -5.33 33.56 5.89
N TRP A 234 -6.62 33.38 5.57
CA TRP A 234 -7.25 33.88 4.35
C TRP A 234 -6.55 33.47 3.04
N PHE A 235 -5.80 34.38 2.40
CA PHE A 235 -5.07 34.12 1.16
C PHE A 235 -3.57 33.88 1.39
N LYS A 236 -3.10 34.02 2.64
CA LYS A 236 -1.73 33.67 3.07
C LYS A 236 -1.76 32.22 3.57
N TRP A 237 -1.10 31.31 2.89
CA TRP A 237 -1.14 29.88 3.19
C TRP A 237 0.25 29.29 2.95
N TRP A 238 0.63 28.26 3.72
CA TRP A 238 1.84 27.48 3.47
C TRP A 238 1.62 26.00 3.78
N ASP A 239 2.28 25.17 2.99
CA ASP A 239 2.26 23.72 3.09
C ASP A 239 3.39 23.23 4.00
N GLY A 240 3.03 22.65 5.14
CA GLY A 240 3.90 21.74 5.89
C GLY A 240 3.64 20.29 5.48
N TYR A 241 4.56 19.41 5.83
CA TYR A 241 4.42 17.96 5.67
C TYR A 241 4.82 17.26 6.98
N THR A 242 4.28 16.07 7.22
CA THR A 242 4.62 15.29 8.41
C THR A 242 5.91 14.49 8.25
N ASP A 243 6.73 14.47 9.31
CA ASP A 243 7.91 13.62 9.44
C ASP A 243 7.54 12.13 9.61
N ILE A 244 8.57 11.27 9.69
CA ILE A 244 8.44 9.82 9.94
C ILE A 244 7.72 9.48 11.26
N ASN A 245 7.66 10.42 12.21
CA ASN A 245 6.95 10.29 13.48
C ASN A 245 5.52 10.85 13.41
N GLY A 246 5.08 11.38 12.26
CA GLY A 246 3.80 12.06 12.06
C GLY A 246 3.75 13.50 12.60
N ASN A 247 4.86 14.04 13.11
CA ASN A 247 4.93 15.45 13.54
C ASN A 247 5.08 16.36 12.33
N PHE A 248 4.55 17.57 12.35
CA PHE A 248 4.82 18.56 11.30
C PHE A 248 5.25 19.91 11.90
N SER A 249 5.92 20.71 11.08
CA SER A 249 6.06 22.16 11.25
C SER A 249 5.78 22.84 9.91
N CYS A 250 5.12 24.00 9.97
CA CYS A 250 4.93 24.88 8.81
C CYS A 250 6.27 25.58 8.46
N PRO A 251 6.58 25.83 7.18
CA PRO A 251 7.82 26.52 6.77
C PRO A 251 7.83 28.05 7.02
N LYS A 252 6.73 28.64 7.51
CA LYS A 252 6.61 30.08 7.79
C LYS A 252 5.87 30.33 9.12
N ASP A 253 6.31 31.35 9.86
CA ASP A 253 5.62 31.86 11.04
C ASP A 253 4.32 32.60 10.68
N TYR A 254 3.33 32.54 11.57
CA TYR A 254 2.07 33.26 11.45
C TYR A 254 1.88 34.33 12.51
N ASN A 255 1.10 35.36 12.16
CA ASN A 255 0.79 36.51 12.98
C ASN A 255 -0.69 36.50 13.40
N GLY A 256 -1.01 35.86 14.52
CA GLY A 256 -2.38 35.65 15.00
C GLY A 256 -2.97 34.29 14.62
N ASP A 257 -4.30 34.20 14.60
CA ASP A 257 -5.03 32.94 14.41
C ASP A 257 -4.92 32.40 12.96
N ILE A 258 -4.94 31.08 12.80
CA ILE A 258 -4.95 30.36 11.51
C ILE A 258 -6.09 29.33 11.41
N SER A 259 -6.31 28.80 10.22
CA SER A 259 -6.95 27.50 9.99
C SER A 259 -5.92 26.47 9.57
N TYR A 260 -6.05 25.26 10.11
CA TYR A 260 -5.37 24.06 9.61
C TYR A 260 -6.28 23.28 8.67
N SER A 261 -5.71 22.63 7.66
CA SER A 261 -6.33 21.48 7.00
C SER A 261 -5.28 20.43 6.65
N LEU A 262 -5.72 19.17 6.51
CA LEU A 262 -4.96 18.17 5.75
C LEU A 262 -5.49 18.17 4.33
N ARG A 263 -4.59 18.09 3.34
CA ARG A 263 -4.93 17.47 2.06
C ARG A 263 -4.33 16.07 2.08
N TRP A 264 -5.07 15.08 1.60
CA TRP A 264 -4.56 13.71 1.47
C TRP A 264 -3.66 13.62 0.23
N GLN A 265 -2.53 14.33 0.28
CA GLN A 265 -1.64 14.65 -0.83
C GLN A 265 -0.18 14.58 -0.36
N TYR A 266 0.66 13.96 -1.19
CA TYR A 266 2.09 13.78 -0.95
C TYR A 266 2.90 15.00 -1.44
N PRO A 267 4.14 15.23 -0.95
CA PRO A 267 5.11 16.13 -1.57
C PRO A 267 5.15 16.04 -3.10
N ASP A 268 5.48 17.20 -3.71
CA ASP A 268 5.74 17.36 -5.15
C ASP A 268 4.66 16.80 -6.08
N ASN A 269 3.40 16.76 -5.58
CA ASN A 269 2.23 16.21 -6.28
C ASN A 269 2.46 14.77 -6.80
N ARG A 270 3.22 13.95 -6.06
CA ARG A 270 3.54 12.58 -6.50
C ARG A 270 2.34 11.63 -6.45
N PHE A 271 1.46 11.79 -5.46
CA PHE A 271 0.10 11.27 -5.49
C PHE A 271 -0.85 12.08 -4.60
N ASP A 272 -2.15 11.95 -4.84
CA ASP A 272 -3.22 12.47 -4.00
C ASP A 272 -4.39 11.45 -3.83
N ILE A 273 -5.30 11.71 -2.89
CA ILE A 273 -6.56 10.98 -2.71
C ILE A 273 -7.73 11.91 -3.06
N ARG A 274 -8.71 11.40 -3.79
CA ARG A 274 -9.99 12.06 -4.11
C ARG A 274 -11.12 11.50 -3.26
N ASP A 275 -12.04 12.36 -2.85
CA ASP A 275 -13.24 12.05 -2.05
C ASP A 275 -14.39 11.45 -2.88
N GLY A 276 -14.18 11.32 -4.19
CA GLY A 276 -15.11 10.76 -5.15
C GLY A 276 -14.47 10.61 -6.53
N ARG A 277 -15.30 10.62 -7.58
CA ARG A 277 -14.84 10.58 -8.99
C ARG A 277 -14.15 11.89 -9.43
N ALA A 278 -14.35 12.96 -8.67
CA ALA A 278 -13.70 14.27 -8.78
C ALA A 278 -13.66 14.92 -7.38
N GLY A 279 -12.81 15.92 -7.19
CA GLY A 279 -12.53 16.51 -5.87
C GLY A 279 -11.19 16.05 -5.30
N GLN A 280 -10.75 16.70 -4.22
CA GLN A 280 -9.60 16.35 -3.39
C GLN A 280 -10.15 15.88 -2.05
N ALA A 281 -9.80 14.68 -1.59
CA ALA A 281 -10.05 14.29 -0.21
C ALA A 281 -9.22 15.18 0.72
N PHE A 282 -9.88 15.76 1.73
CA PHE A 282 -9.25 16.65 2.69
C PHE A 282 -9.87 16.51 4.08
N TYR A 283 -9.25 17.13 5.08
CA TYR A 283 -9.84 17.31 6.41
C TYR A 283 -9.72 18.78 6.80
N ASN A 284 -10.85 19.46 6.97
CA ASN A 284 -10.86 20.79 7.57
C ASN A 284 -10.59 20.65 9.08
N GLY A 285 -9.44 21.16 9.53
CA GLY A 285 -9.00 21.10 10.92
C GLY A 285 -9.40 22.34 11.74
N PRO A 286 -8.80 22.50 12.94
CA PRO A 286 -9.07 23.62 13.82
C PRO A 286 -8.91 24.97 13.13
N SER A 287 -9.99 25.75 13.14
CA SER A 287 -10.06 27.10 12.58
C SER A 287 -10.08 28.16 13.67
N GLN A 288 -9.42 29.29 13.42
CA GLN A 288 -9.09 30.31 14.43
C GLN A 288 -8.16 29.79 15.56
N SER A 289 -7.17 28.96 15.19
CA SER A 289 -6.22 28.33 16.11
C SER A 289 -4.94 29.15 16.29
N THR A 290 -4.35 29.07 17.49
CA THR A 290 -3.04 29.65 17.89
C THR A 290 -2.21 28.63 18.70
N SER A 291 -2.41 27.35 18.42
CA SER A 291 -1.75 26.24 19.10
C SER A 291 -1.37 25.14 18.12
N SER A 292 -0.44 24.28 18.52
CA SER A 292 -0.11 23.08 17.73
C SER A 292 -1.33 22.18 17.57
N TRP A 293 -1.53 21.63 16.37
CA TRP A 293 -2.66 20.73 16.07
C TRP A 293 -2.27 19.27 16.29
N ARG A 294 -3.07 18.52 17.04
CA ARG A 294 -2.89 17.07 17.20
C ARG A 294 -4.19 16.36 16.87
N VAL A 295 -4.15 15.40 15.95
CA VAL A 295 -5.31 14.61 15.52
C VAL A 295 -4.96 13.14 15.44
N VAL A 296 -5.92 12.30 15.82
CA VAL A 296 -5.87 10.85 15.62
C VAL A 296 -7.15 10.45 14.92
N PHE A 297 -7.07 9.92 13.71
CA PHE A 297 -8.24 9.40 13.00
C PHE A 297 -8.55 7.99 13.50
N ASN A 298 -9.75 7.77 14.05
CA ASN A 298 -10.12 6.49 14.67
C ASN A 298 -11.27 5.75 13.94
N SER A 299 -12.06 6.46 13.13
CA SER A 299 -13.19 5.92 12.35
C SER A 299 -13.62 6.89 11.24
N GLY A 300 -14.58 6.47 10.40
CA GLY A 300 -15.17 7.29 9.34
C GLY A 300 -14.26 7.51 8.12
N LEU A 301 -14.69 8.40 7.21
CA LEU A 301 -14.00 8.72 5.96
C LEU A 301 -12.51 9.04 6.15
N ASN A 302 -12.18 9.84 7.16
CA ASN A 302 -10.80 10.26 7.38
C ASN A 302 -9.90 9.18 7.98
N TRP A 303 -10.45 8.17 8.66
CA TRP A 303 -9.69 6.95 9.02
C TRP A 303 -9.44 6.07 7.80
N TYR A 304 -10.45 5.94 6.93
CA TYR A 304 -10.37 5.21 5.66
C TYR A 304 -9.31 5.84 4.74
N TRP A 305 -9.41 7.14 4.46
CA TRP A 305 -8.42 7.89 3.69
C TRP A 305 -7.03 7.92 4.34
N ALA A 306 -6.93 7.96 5.67
CA ALA A 306 -5.62 7.88 6.34
C ALA A 306 -4.92 6.53 6.15
N ASN A 307 -5.65 5.41 6.10
CA ASN A 307 -5.04 4.09 5.85
C ASN A 307 -4.67 3.89 4.36
N ILE A 308 -5.45 4.44 3.44
CA ILE A 308 -5.08 4.56 2.02
C ILE A 308 -3.83 5.45 1.87
N PHE A 309 -3.81 6.61 2.51
CA PHE A 309 -2.67 7.54 2.42
C PHE A 309 -1.40 6.92 3.01
N LYS A 310 -1.52 6.20 4.14
CA LYS A 310 -0.42 5.43 4.74
C LYS A 310 0.20 4.46 3.72
N ALA A 311 -0.62 3.77 2.93
CA ALA A 311 -0.16 2.88 1.86
C ALA A 311 0.50 3.60 0.67
N GLY A 312 -0.13 4.66 0.14
CA GLY A 312 0.45 5.45 -0.95
C GLY A 312 1.75 6.16 -0.53
N ALA A 313 1.80 6.69 0.70
CA ALA A 313 2.98 7.33 1.24
C ALA A 313 4.11 6.34 1.52
N PHE A 314 3.77 5.10 1.88
CA PHE A 314 4.73 4.02 2.05
C PHE A 314 5.32 3.61 0.69
N TYR A 315 4.46 3.48 -0.32
CA TYR A 315 4.83 3.25 -1.73
C TYR A 315 5.82 4.29 -2.28
N VAL A 316 5.43 5.56 -2.24
CA VAL A 316 6.03 6.59 -3.11
C VAL A 316 7.37 7.12 -2.60
N GLY A 317 7.68 6.95 -1.30
CA GLY A 317 8.93 7.43 -0.74
C GLY A 317 9.13 7.16 0.76
N GLN A 318 8.66 6.01 1.27
CA GLN A 318 9.24 5.41 2.48
C GLN A 318 10.02 4.15 2.09
N GLU A 319 9.40 3.25 1.33
CA GLU A 319 10.04 2.02 0.84
C GLU A 319 9.77 1.84 -0.67
N PRO A 320 10.45 2.59 -1.56
CA PRO A 320 10.31 2.44 -3.01
C PRO A 320 11.21 1.30 -3.53
N TYR A 321 10.79 0.03 -3.42
CA TYR A 321 11.71 -1.09 -3.73
C TYR A 321 12.12 -1.06 -5.21
N GLY A 322 13.42 -0.87 -5.49
CA GLY A 322 13.98 -0.92 -6.86
C GLY A 322 13.39 0.11 -7.85
N LEU A 323 12.60 1.05 -7.34
CA LEU A 323 11.91 2.09 -8.09
C LEU A 323 12.88 3.18 -8.53
N ASN A 324 12.64 3.78 -9.71
CA ASN A 324 13.23 5.08 -10.04
C ASN A 324 12.86 6.12 -8.96
N ASP A 325 13.59 7.23 -8.83
CA ASP A 325 13.23 8.30 -7.88
C ASP A 325 11.79 8.84 -8.10
N ILE A 326 11.25 8.65 -9.31
CA ILE A 326 9.89 8.96 -9.73
C ILE A 326 9.22 7.69 -10.34
N PRO A 327 8.56 6.84 -9.54
CA PRO A 327 7.66 5.75 -9.98
C PRO A 327 6.70 6.04 -11.13
N PHE A 328 6.20 7.27 -11.18
CA PHE A 328 5.12 7.73 -12.03
C PHE A 328 4.95 9.25 -11.84
N ASN A 329 4.33 9.91 -12.82
CA ASN A 329 3.74 11.24 -12.63
C ASN A 329 2.54 11.17 -11.65
N LEU A 330 1.93 12.32 -11.32
CA LEU A 330 0.79 12.44 -10.40
C LEU A 330 -0.28 11.35 -10.60
N ILE A 331 -0.37 10.42 -9.63
CA ILE A 331 -1.51 9.50 -9.50
C ILE A 331 -2.54 10.08 -8.55
N SER A 332 -3.81 10.02 -8.94
CA SER A 332 -4.92 10.27 -8.03
C SER A 332 -5.61 8.97 -7.58
N ILE A 333 -5.88 8.83 -6.29
CA ILE A 333 -6.54 7.67 -5.68
C ILE A 333 -8.00 8.04 -5.31
N MET A 334 -8.97 7.67 -6.14
CA MET A 334 -10.41 7.82 -5.88
C MET A 334 -10.84 6.88 -4.74
N ALA A 335 -11.04 7.42 -3.54
CA ALA A 335 -11.41 6.64 -2.36
C ALA A 335 -12.92 6.76 -2.09
N LEU A 336 -13.70 5.93 -2.78
CA LEU A 336 -15.16 6.02 -2.84
C LEU A 336 -15.83 5.46 -1.57
N ASP A 337 -16.84 6.17 -1.07
CA ASP A 337 -17.69 5.77 0.05
C ASP A 337 -18.91 4.96 -0.41
N GLU A 338 -18.68 4.01 -1.31
CA GLU A 338 -19.69 3.12 -1.88
C GLU A 338 -19.36 1.66 -1.59
N LYS A 339 -20.36 0.78 -1.68
CA LYS A 339 -20.16 -0.67 -1.57
C LYS A 339 -19.38 -1.18 -2.77
N ALA A 340 -18.46 -2.13 -2.57
CA ALA A 340 -17.83 -2.83 -3.68
C ALA A 340 -18.87 -3.46 -4.61
N ILE A 341 -18.75 -3.16 -5.91
CA ILE A 341 -19.52 -3.84 -6.96
C ILE A 341 -18.79 -5.13 -7.35
N PRO A 342 -19.49 -6.18 -7.85
CA PRO A 342 -18.90 -7.51 -8.06
C PRO A 342 -17.65 -7.57 -8.94
N THR A 343 -17.42 -6.56 -9.78
CA THR A 343 -16.26 -6.45 -10.68
C THR A 343 -15.08 -5.65 -10.11
N GLU A 344 -15.27 -4.89 -9.01
CA GLU A 344 -14.30 -3.88 -8.57
C GLU A 344 -14.31 -3.64 -7.04
N GLN A 345 -13.49 -4.36 -6.28
CA GLN A 345 -13.13 -3.92 -4.90
C GLN A 345 -12.15 -2.73 -4.94
N ALA A 346 -11.30 -2.71 -5.96
CA ALA A 346 -10.39 -1.65 -6.34
C ALA A 346 -10.17 -1.70 -7.88
N LEU A 347 -9.63 -0.65 -8.50
CA LEU A 347 -9.43 -0.57 -9.96
C LEU A 347 -8.41 0.49 -10.40
N TYR A 348 -7.43 0.10 -11.23
CA TYR A 348 -6.62 0.98 -12.09
C TYR A 348 -7.17 1.03 -13.54
N SER A 349 -7.06 2.16 -14.23
CA SER A 349 -7.57 2.34 -15.60
C SER A 349 -6.63 3.14 -16.51
N THR A 350 -6.33 2.59 -17.70
CA THR A 350 -5.46 3.22 -18.71
C THR A 350 -6.22 4.29 -19.49
N GLY A 351 -5.64 5.49 -19.60
CA GLY A 351 -6.22 6.63 -20.32
C GLY A 351 -6.66 7.80 -19.42
N ASN A 352 -6.67 7.62 -18.10
CA ASN A 352 -6.78 8.71 -17.12
C ASN A 352 -6.16 8.22 -15.79
N GLU A 353 -4.96 8.70 -15.44
CA GLU A 353 -4.05 8.20 -14.38
C GLU A 353 -4.65 8.16 -12.95
N ASN A 354 -5.59 7.25 -12.70
CA ASN A 354 -6.31 7.13 -11.44
C ASN A 354 -6.36 5.68 -10.94
N VAL A 355 -6.25 5.53 -9.63
CA VAL A 355 -6.54 4.31 -8.86
C VAL A 355 -7.89 4.51 -8.18
N THR A 356 -8.71 3.46 -8.05
CA THR A 356 -9.97 3.47 -7.28
C THR A 356 -9.87 2.50 -6.12
N ILE A 357 -10.28 2.91 -4.93
CA ILE A 357 -10.42 2.09 -3.71
C ILE A 357 -11.86 2.28 -3.19
N ARG A 358 -12.48 1.21 -2.67
CA ARG A 358 -13.80 1.26 -2.01
C ARG A 358 -13.72 0.89 -0.53
N ARG A 359 -14.62 1.48 0.27
CA ARG A 359 -14.60 1.38 1.74
C ARG A 359 -15.19 0.08 2.29
N TYR A 360 -16.19 -0.48 1.60
CA TYR A 360 -16.93 -1.66 2.04
C TYR A 360 -16.72 -2.83 1.07
N ASN A 361 -16.66 -4.06 1.59
CA ASN A 361 -16.55 -5.28 0.80
C ASN A 361 -17.87 -5.63 0.05
N LEU A 362 -17.89 -6.80 -0.61
CA LEU A 362 -19.05 -7.30 -1.37
C LEU A 362 -20.26 -7.68 -0.49
N ASP A 363 -20.05 -7.89 0.80
CA ASP A 363 -21.09 -8.22 1.78
C ASP A 363 -21.70 -6.94 2.39
N GLY A 364 -20.87 -5.91 2.58
CA GLY A 364 -21.20 -4.61 3.19
C GLY A 364 -20.36 -4.30 4.44
N ASP A 365 -19.41 -5.16 4.80
CA ASP A 365 -18.50 -4.95 5.93
C ASP A 365 -17.42 -3.92 5.60
N THR A 366 -16.96 -3.19 6.61
CA THR A 366 -15.82 -2.27 6.49
C THR A 366 -14.49 -3.04 6.43
N LEU A 367 -13.66 -2.71 5.43
CA LEU A 367 -12.28 -3.20 5.35
C LEU A 367 -11.44 -2.74 6.56
N ASN A 368 -10.51 -3.58 7.02
CA ASN A 368 -9.61 -3.26 8.13
C ASN A 368 -8.35 -2.51 7.66
N SER A 369 -7.49 -2.06 8.58
CA SER A 369 -6.25 -1.34 8.25
C SER A 369 -5.30 -2.12 7.34
N TYR A 370 -5.13 -3.43 7.57
CA TYR A 370 -4.33 -4.33 6.72
C TYR A 370 -4.93 -4.42 5.32
N ASP A 371 -6.25 -4.65 5.20
CA ASP A 371 -6.92 -4.81 3.90
C ASP A 371 -6.86 -3.53 3.06
N LEU A 372 -7.15 -2.37 3.68
CA LEU A 372 -7.06 -1.07 3.02
C LEU A 372 -5.65 -0.77 2.52
N PHE A 373 -4.65 -1.15 3.33
CA PHE A 373 -3.26 -0.96 2.96
C PHE A 373 -2.86 -1.91 1.82
N MET A 374 -3.23 -3.19 1.92
CA MET A 374 -3.06 -4.23 0.89
C MET A 374 -3.64 -3.83 -0.45
N ASN A 375 -4.88 -3.36 -0.48
CA ASN A 375 -5.58 -3.00 -1.70
C ASN A 375 -5.02 -1.69 -2.31
N THR A 376 -4.75 -0.68 -1.48
CA THR A 376 -4.15 0.58 -1.98
C THR A 376 -2.76 0.36 -2.51
N THR A 377 -1.95 -0.43 -1.79
CA THR A 377 -0.61 -0.76 -2.27
C THR A 377 -0.69 -1.54 -3.58
N HIS A 378 -1.60 -2.52 -3.71
CA HIS A 378 -1.86 -3.32 -4.92
C HIS A 378 -2.10 -2.47 -6.18
N GLU A 379 -3.09 -1.57 -6.16
CA GLU A 379 -3.48 -0.85 -7.38
C GLU A 379 -2.39 0.07 -7.92
N LEU A 380 -1.69 0.77 -7.02
CA LEU A 380 -0.53 1.61 -7.36
C LEU A 380 0.59 0.78 -8.04
N GLY A 381 0.54 -0.55 -7.92
CA GLY A 381 1.39 -1.48 -8.64
C GLY A 381 1.27 -1.41 -10.14
N HIS A 382 0.05 -1.34 -10.66
CA HIS A 382 -0.21 -1.31 -12.09
C HIS A 382 0.35 -0.04 -12.74
N ALA A 383 0.10 1.12 -12.13
CA ALA A 383 0.54 2.41 -12.64
C ALA A 383 2.08 2.53 -12.73
N HIS A 384 2.80 1.94 -11.77
CA HIS A 384 4.26 1.80 -11.79
C HIS A 384 4.72 0.90 -12.93
N HIS A 385 4.10 -0.27 -13.12
CA HIS A 385 4.48 -1.17 -14.20
C HIS A 385 4.24 -0.55 -15.60
N ASP A 386 3.25 0.34 -15.76
CA ASP A 386 3.01 1.08 -17.02
C ASP A 386 4.15 2.09 -17.32
N HIS A 387 4.72 2.70 -16.28
CA HIS A 387 5.85 3.62 -16.41
C HIS A 387 7.15 2.96 -16.88
N ILE A 388 7.39 1.68 -16.54
CA ILE A 388 8.62 0.94 -16.92
C ILE A 388 8.74 0.72 -18.44
N TYR A 389 7.65 0.91 -19.19
CA TYR A 389 7.57 0.66 -20.63
C TYR A 389 7.21 1.89 -21.47
N ASP A 390 7.60 3.10 -21.02
CA ASP A 390 7.47 4.38 -21.76
C ASP A 390 6.05 4.68 -22.29
N GLY A 391 5.00 4.13 -21.66
CA GLY A 391 3.62 4.25 -22.13
C GLY A 391 3.33 3.53 -23.45
N LEU A 392 4.19 2.59 -23.89
CA LEU A 392 3.94 1.67 -25.00
C LEU A 392 2.88 0.62 -24.60
N LEU A 393 1.62 1.08 -24.52
CA LEU A 393 0.38 0.36 -24.28
C LEU A 393 0.51 -0.85 -23.34
N PHE A 394 0.19 -0.68 -22.06
CA PHE A 394 0.15 -1.75 -21.04
C PHE A 394 -0.27 -3.12 -21.60
N GLY A 395 0.67 -4.06 -21.67
CA GLY A 395 0.50 -5.39 -22.29
C GLY A 395 1.15 -5.59 -23.67
N ALA A 396 1.63 -4.54 -24.34
CA ALA A 396 2.39 -4.64 -25.59
C ALA A 396 3.90 -4.90 -25.38
N SER A 397 4.40 -4.70 -24.15
CA SER A 397 5.84 -4.70 -23.83
C SER A 397 6.25 -5.77 -22.79
N VAL A 398 5.45 -6.02 -21.74
CA VAL A 398 5.63 -7.12 -20.77
C VAL A 398 4.27 -7.71 -20.36
N ASP A 399 4.29 -8.99 -19.99
CA ASP A 399 3.15 -9.85 -19.69
C ASP A 399 2.34 -9.41 -18.46
N LEU A 400 1.00 -9.39 -18.60
CA LEU A 400 0.09 -8.91 -17.56
C LEU A 400 0.01 -9.81 -16.31
N ASN A 401 0.39 -11.09 -16.35
CA ASN A 401 0.56 -11.92 -15.15
C ASN A 401 1.92 -11.74 -14.50
N TYR A 402 2.92 -11.21 -15.21
CA TYR A 402 4.09 -10.66 -14.55
C TYR A 402 3.82 -9.23 -14.06
N ALA A 403 2.80 -8.52 -14.59
CA ALA A 403 2.24 -7.25 -14.11
C ALA A 403 1.07 -7.36 -13.09
N GLN A 404 0.58 -8.57 -12.82
CA GLN A 404 -0.50 -8.91 -11.87
C GLN A 404 -0.07 -10.02 -10.89
N ALA A 405 1.12 -10.59 -11.08
CA ALA A 405 2.01 -10.96 -9.98
C ALA A 405 3.06 -9.87 -9.68
N TRP A 406 3.24 -8.83 -10.52
CA TRP A 406 3.32 -7.43 -10.01
C TRP A 406 1.94 -7.10 -9.41
N ALA A 407 1.69 -5.93 -8.85
CA ALA A 407 0.37 -5.52 -8.29
C ALA A 407 -0.17 -6.40 -7.14
N TYR A 408 -0.46 -7.67 -7.38
CA TYR A 408 -0.88 -8.61 -6.36
C TYR A 408 0.26 -9.19 -5.52
N ALA A 409 1.53 -9.02 -5.91
CA ALA A 409 2.62 -9.10 -4.95
C ALA A 409 2.87 -7.73 -4.27
N ILE A 410 2.77 -6.63 -5.04
CA ILE A 410 2.97 -5.21 -4.67
C ILE A 410 2.19 -4.90 -3.38
N GLY A 411 1.00 -5.50 -3.27
CA GLY A 411 0.15 -5.53 -2.09
C GLY A 411 0.84 -6.13 -0.87
N TYR A 412 0.78 -7.46 -0.67
CA TYR A 412 1.10 -7.99 0.66
C TYR A 412 2.55 -7.81 1.03
N PHE A 413 3.48 -7.59 0.12
CA PHE A 413 4.83 -7.29 0.57
C PHE A 413 4.98 -6.00 1.32
N MET A 414 4.46 -4.91 0.77
CA MET A 414 4.33 -3.70 1.54
C MET A 414 3.47 -3.95 2.78
N THR A 415 2.44 -4.79 2.67
CA THR A 415 1.57 -5.13 3.82
C THR A 415 2.28 -6.00 4.87
N THR A 416 3.32 -6.75 4.55
CA THR A 416 4.10 -7.57 5.49
C THR A 416 5.28 -6.79 6.02
N ALA A 417 5.82 -5.84 5.24
CA ALA A 417 6.69 -4.80 5.76
C ALA A 417 5.96 -3.90 6.77
N ALA A 418 4.69 -3.56 6.51
CA ALA A 418 3.87 -2.72 7.38
C ALA A 418 3.14 -3.46 8.53
N TYR A 419 2.80 -4.74 8.34
CA TYR A 419 2.08 -5.59 9.30
C TYR A 419 2.75 -6.97 9.55
N PRO A 420 4.08 -7.03 9.82
CA PRO A 420 4.82 -8.29 9.89
C PRO A 420 4.32 -9.28 10.94
N ASN A 421 3.64 -8.79 11.98
CA ASN A 421 3.15 -9.59 13.11
C ASN A 421 1.71 -10.11 12.93
N VAL A 422 1.07 -9.85 11.79
CA VAL A 422 -0.20 -10.49 11.45
C VAL A 422 0.08 -11.94 11.07
N SER A 423 -0.72 -12.89 11.57
CA SER A 423 -0.74 -14.23 10.98
C SER A 423 -1.40 -14.10 9.61
N HIS A 424 -0.58 -13.89 8.59
CA HIS A 424 -1.02 -13.69 7.23
C HIS A 424 -1.88 -14.88 6.79
N GLY A 425 -3.21 -14.68 6.71
CA GLY A 425 -4.20 -15.72 6.41
C GLY A 425 -4.18 -16.21 4.96
N TYR A 426 -3.09 -15.95 4.25
CA TYR A 426 -2.82 -16.46 2.93
C TYR A 426 -2.04 -17.76 3.04
N GLU A 427 -2.40 -18.72 2.20
CA GLU A 427 -1.64 -19.95 2.03
C GLU A 427 -0.25 -19.64 1.47
N VAL A 428 0.73 -19.55 2.39
CA VAL A 428 2.18 -19.66 2.15
C VAL A 428 2.59 -21.05 1.62
N THR A 429 1.68 -21.69 0.88
CA THR A 429 1.75 -22.95 0.13
C THR A 429 1.53 -22.71 -1.36
N MET A 430 0.55 -21.87 -1.68
CA MET A 430 -0.35 -22.17 -2.81
C MET A 430 0.09 -21.49 -4.11
N GLN A 431 -0.22 -22.13 -5.24
CA GLN A 431 0.05 -21.60 -6.58
C GLN A 431 -1.21 -21.36 -7.39
N GLY A 432 -1.57 -20.08 -7.56
CA GLY A 432 -2.59 -19.62 -8.50
C GLY A 432 -2.00 -18.84 -9.68
N TRP A 433 -2.33 -19.25 -10.91
CA TRP A 433 -2.05 -18.48 -12.14
C TRP A 433 -3.32 -17.96 -12.83
N GLU A 434 -4.51 -18.22 -12.28
CA GLU A 434 -5.79 -17.80 -12.89
C GLU A 434 -6.25 -16.42 -12.39
N PHE A 435 -6.94 -15.68 -13.27
CA PHE A 435 -7.54 -14.39 -12.96
C PHE A 435 -8.79 -14.57 -12.07
N GLY A 436 -8.92 -13.73 -11.03
CA GLY A 436 -10.15 -13.63 -10.23
C GLY A 436 -10.26 -14.49 -8.97
N VAL A 437 -9.22 -15.24 -8.58
CA VAL A 437 -9.22 -16.04 -7.33
C VAL A 437 -8.21 -15.45 -6.32
N GLN A 438 -8.62 -15.24 -5.07
CA GLN A 438 -7.78 -14.68 -3.99
C GLN A 438 -6.78 -15.69 -3.41
N HIS A 439 -5.89 -16.22 -4.22
CA HIS A 439 -4.59 -16.58 -3.69
C HIS A 439 -3.61 -15.66 -4.36
N ARG A 440 -3.00 -14.78 -3.57
CA ARG A 440 -1.62 -14.44 -3.84
C ARG A 440 -0.78 -14.42 -2.52
N LEU A 441 0.47 -14.89 -2.32
CA LEU A 441 1.27 -15.99 -2.91
C LEU A 441 2.84 -15.88 -2.68
N PRO A 442 3.65 -16.98 -2.55
CA PRO A 442 5.56 -17.54 -3.09
C PRO A 442 6.20 -17.84 -4.57
N LEU A 443 6.39 -16.95 -5.64
CA LEU A 443 6.66 -16.92 -7.15
C LEU A 443 7.95 -16.20 -7.67
N MET A 444 8.32 -15.02 -7.16
CA MET A 444 9.13 -14.06 -7.91
C MET A 444 10.63 -14.05 -7.48
N ILE A 445 10.91 -13.79 -6.19
CA ILE A 445 12.22 -13.61 -5.47
C ILE A 445 13.23 -14.73 -5.88
N ASP A 446 12.98 -16.01 -5.55
CA ASP A 446 13.91 -17.14 -5.57
C ASP A 446 13.69 -17.93 -6.84
N MET A 447 13.46 -17.07 -7.82
CA MET A 447 13.21 -17.23 -9.21
C MET A 447 13.84 -16.05 -9.97
N VAL A 448 15.00 -15.58 -9.41
CA VAL A 448 16.27 -15.37 -10.13
C VAL A 448 17.54 -16.06 -9.58
N ASP A 449 17.64 -16.54 -8.33
CA ASP A 449 18.95 -16.79 -7.64
C ASP A 449 19.24 -18.24 -7.17
N ILE A 450 20.46 -18.53 -6.67
CA ILE A 450 21.07 -19.89 -6.63
C ILE A 450 20.81 -20.77 -5.35
N PHE A 451 19.71 -20.58 -4.62
CA PHE A 451 19.66 -20.66 -3.13
C PHE A 451 19.25 -22.00 -2.43
N ASN A 452 19.17 -22.07 -1.06
CA ASN A 452 18.56 -23.17 -0.27
C ASN A 452 17.90 -22.80 1.10
N GLN A 453 16.57 -22.97 1.32
CA GLN A 453 15.88 -22.66 2.61
C GLN A 453 15.29 -23.79 3.54
N ARG A 454 15.42 -25.11 3.29
CA ARG A 454 15.27 -26.18 4.36
C ARG A 454 16.51 -26.22 5.23
N SER A 455 17.60 -25.65 4.72
CA SER A 455 18.86 -25.40 5.45
C SER A 455 18.58 -24.82 6.83
N GLU A 456 17.60 -23.92 6.87
CA GLU A 456 17.17 -23.16 8.04
C GLU A 456 16.15 -23.94 8.88
N ASP A 457 15.03 -24.37 8.28
CA ASP A 457 13.98 -25.12 8.99
C ASP A 457 13.52 -26.38 8.23
N SER A 458 13.47 -27.48 8.98
CA SER A 458 12.85 -28.77 8.67
C SER A 458 11.54 -28.72 7.90
N ASP A 459 10.63 -27.81 8.29
CA ASP A 459 9.27 -27.77 7.79
C ASP A 459 9.10 -26.81 6.57
N ASN A 460 10.18 -26.15 6.09
CA ASN A 460 10.21 -25.03 5.09
C ASN A 460 11.00 -25.36 3.79
N LEU A 461 10.93 -24.61 2.65
CA LEU A 461 11.45 -25.00 1.27
C LEU A 461 12.91 -25.52 1.18
N GLN A 462 13.16 -26.82 0.92
CA GLN A 462 14.46 -27.36 0.46
C GLN A 462 14.64 -27.20 -1.02
N ASP A 463 15.82 -26.74 -1.41
CA ASP A 463 15.92 -25.75 -2.46
C ASP A 463 17.34 -25.75 -3.01
N PHE A 464 17.51 -25.62 -4.33
CA PHE A 464 18.84 -25.53 -4.94
C PHE A 464 18.79 -24.75 -6.27
N ILE A 465 17.71 -24.02 -6.48
CA ILE A 465 17.27 -23.54 -7.79
C ILE A 465 18.18 -22.42 -8.32
N SER A 466 18.19 -22.01 -9.60
CA SER A 466 19.07 -20.88 -10.02
C SER A 466 18.85 -20.08 -11.33
N GLY A 467 19.21 -18.77 -11.23
CA GLY A 467 20.02 -17.96 -12.16
C GLY A 467 19.43 -17.46 -13.49
N TYR A 468 18.29 -16.77 -13.47
CA TYR A 468 17.68 -16.16 -14.67
C TYR A 468 17.96 -14.63 -14.76
N THR A 469 17.16 -13.78 -15.43
CA THR A 469 17.52 -12.35 -15.66
C THR A 469 16.69 -11.29 -14.94
N VAL A 470 17.30 -10.11 -14.78
CA VAL A 470 16.70 -8.93 -14.15
C VAL A 470 15.84 -8.10 -15.10
N ARG A 471 15.84 -8.23 -16.44
CA ARG A 471 14.67 -7.71 -17.22
C ARG A 471 13.42 -8.55 -17.03
N GLN A 472 13.58 -9.75 -16.46
CA GLN A 472 12.47 -10.51 -15.89
C GLN A 472 12.21 -10.12 -14.41
N LEU A 473 13.06 -9.28 -13.74
CA LEU A 473 12.94 -8.73 -12.35
C LEU A 473 12.62 -7.21 -12.22
N GLU A 474 12.96 -6.39 -13.22
CA GLU A 474 12.18 -5.27 -13.79
C GLU A 474 10.78 -5.77 -14.27
N THR A 475 10.42 -7.00 -13.90
CA THR A 475 9.16 -7.72 -14.09
C THR A 475 8.84 -8.67 -12.88
N ILE A 476 9.61 -8.64 -11.75
CA ILE A 476 9.52 -9.58 -10.56
C ILE A 476 10.06 -9.07 -9.18
N VAL A 477 11.06 -8.17 -9.03
CA VAL A 477 11.61 -7.70 -7.70
C VAL A 477 11.87 -6.18 -7.57
N SER A 478 11.94 -5.41 -8.67
CA SER A 478 11.86 -3.93 -8.61
C SER A 478 10.43 -3.41 -8.75
N GLN A 479 9.51 -4.33 -9.02
CA GLN A 479 8.45 -4.61 -8.10
C GLN A 479 8.71 -4.00 -6.72
N LYS A 480 7.80 -3.18 -6.20
CA LYS A 480 7.72 -3.01 -4.73
C LYS A 480 6.97 -4.19 -4.10
N ASP A 481 7.50 -5.34 -4.54
CA ASP A 481 7.10 -6.72 -4.44
C ASP A 481 8.24 -7.75 -4.58
N CYS A 482 9.07 -7.78 -3.54
CA CYS A 482 9.36 -9.01 -2.77
C CYS A 482 8.13 -9.23 -1.70
N LYS A 483 6.37 -10.76 -1.37
CA LYS A 483 5.01 -10.98 -0.72
C LYS A 483 4.93 -12.09 0.35
N THR A 484 3.80 -12.80 0.32
CA THR A 484 3.59 -14.16 0.79
C THR A 484 4.54 -15.03 -0.01
N ILE A 485 4.29 -16.35 -0.02
CA ILE A 485 5.08 -17.37 -0.81
C ILE A 485 4.01 -19.19 -2.97
N TYR A 486 3.24 -18.92 -4.06
CA TYR A 486 3.57 -18.41 -5.42
C TYR A 486 3.53 -16.86 -5.81
N ASP A 487 4.16 -15.85 -5.07
CA ASP A 487 4.94 -14.51 -5.29
C ASP A 487 6.43 -14.23 -4.72
N PHE A 488 7.19 -15.03 -3.91
CA PHE A 488 8.71 -15.26 -3.94
C PHE A 488 9.36 -16.50 -4.78
N ALA A 489 8.92 -17.78 -4.84
CA ALA A 489 9.50 -18.99 -5.53
C ALA A 489 9.07 -19.68 -6.91
N ASN A 490 8.38 -19.16 -7.95
CA ASN A 490 8.04 -19.76 -9.30
C ASN A 490 8.09 -18.88 -10.63
N LYS A 491 9.20 -18.22 -11.01
CA LYS A 491 9.69 -17.95 -12.41
C LYS A 491 11.10 -18.49 -12.93
N ILE A 492 12.29 -18.51 -12.25
CA ILE A 492 13.25 -19.68 -11.98
C ILE A 492 12.97 -21.14 -12.47
N ARG A 493 11.81 -21.43 -13.09
CA ARG A 493 11.51 -22.68 -13.81
C ARG A 493 11.25 -22.48 -15.30
N ALA A 494 10.96 -21.25 -15.72
CA ALA A 494 10.54 -20.87 -17.07
C ALA A 494 11.64 -20.29 -17.97
N LEU A 495 12.47 -19.38 -17.45
CA LEU A 495 13.58 -18.72 -18.17
C LEU A 495 14.80 -19.69 -18.24
N PRO A 496 15.99 -19.35 -18.77
CA PRO A 496 16.99 -20.38 -19.12
C PRO A 496 17.70 -21.04 -17.94
N LEU A 497 17.60 -22.37 -17.77
CA LEU A 497 18.44 -23.15 -16.83
C LEU A 497 19.92 -22.76 -17.02
N PRO A 498 20.55 -22.07 -16.05
CA PRO A 498 21.88 -21.52 -16.22
C PRO A 498 22.95 -22.55 -15.88
N THR A 499 24.19 -22.18 -16.15
CA THR A 499 25.39 -23.00 -15.96
C THR A 499 25.51 -23.53 -14.52
N GLY A 500 25.03 -24.76 -14.29
CA GLY A 500 25.11 -25.48 -13.02
C GLY A 500 23.76 -25.97 -12.45
N MET A 501 22.62 -25.51 -12.97
CA MET A 501 21.29 -25.79 -12.42
C MET A 501 20.64 -27.05 -13.00
N THR A 502 19.79 -27.74 -12.23
CA THR A 502 19.12 -28.97 -12.68
C THR A 502 17.71 -29.17 -12.10
N ASN A 503 16.86 -29.86 -12.84
CA ASN A 503 15.44 -30.00 -12.51
C ASN A 503 15.12 -30.69 -11.16
N THR A 504 15.97 -31.58 -10.63
CA THR A 504 15.70 -32.19 -9.31
C THR A 504 15.93 -31.17 -8.20
N ILE A 505 17.06 -30.48 -8.29
CA ILE A 505 17.51 -29.40 -7.41
C ILE A 505 16.45 -28.27 -7.37
N LEU A 506 15.92 -27.95 -8.54
CA LEU A 506 14.82 -27.03 -8.81
C LEU A 506 13.42 -27.53 -8.37
N ASN A 507 13.19 -28.84 -8.31
CA ASN A 507 11.88 -29.41 -7.98
C ASN A 507 11.74 -29.87 -6.56
N ASP A 508 12.83 -30.27 -5.90
CA ASP A 508 12.92 -30.23 -4.44
C ASP A 508 12.37 -28.88 -4.01
N TYR A 509 12.79 -27.77 -4.67
CA TYR A 509 12.50 -26.41 -4.21
C TYR A 509 11.12 -26.28 -3.58
N PHE A 510 10.06 -26.43 -4.37
CA PHE A 510 8.71 -26.01 -3.95
C PHE A 510 8.11 -26.82 -2.84
N ASN A 511 8.66 -28.01 -2.60
CA ASN A 511 7.96 -29.07 -1.92
C ASN A 511 7.90 -28.86 -0.41
N GLN A 512 8.33 -27.71 0.12
CA GLN A 512 8.46 -27.48 1.55
C GLN A 512 8.04 -26.07 2.09
N TYR A 513 7.85 -25.01 1.29
CA TYR A 513 6.73 -24.05 1.53
C TYR A 513 5.43 -24.76 1.23
N TYR A 514 5.40 -25.70 0.27
CA TYR A 514 4.35 -26.70 0.27
C TYR A 514 4.23 -27.33 1.69
N ASN A 515 5.32 -27.64 2.40
CA ASN A 515 5.31 -28.29 3.73
C ASN A 515 4.98 -27.41 4.93
N ILE A 516 5.29 -26.11 4.95
CA ILE A 516 4.81 -25.22 6.04
C ILE A 516 3.28 -25.28 6.09
N SER A 517 2.62 -25.59 4.96
CA SER A 517 1.21 -25.29 4.80
C SER A 517 0.36 -26.26 3.92
N SER A 518 0.51 -27.60 3.84
CA SER A 518 1.51 -28.57 4.38
C SER A 518 1.43 -29.96 3.65
N PRO A 519 2.52 -30.57 3.09
CA PRO A 519 2.71 -32.04 3.12
C PRO A 519 3.65 -32.68 4.18
N SER A 520 4.72 -32.00 4.58
CA SER A 520 5.83 -32.32 5.54
C SER A 520 6.47 -33.73 5.64
N TYR A 521 5.92 -34.79 5.06
CA TYR A 521 6.00 -36.12 5.70
C TYR A 521 6.25 -37.34 4.78
N ALA A 522 6.02 -37.24 3.47
CA ALA A 522 5.71 -38.41 2.63
C ALA A 522 6.89 -39.33 2.25
N GLU A 523 8.00 -38.81 1.71
CA GLU A 523 8.96 -39.63 0.93
C GLU A 523 9.93 -40.48 1.77
N THR A 524 10.47 -39.92 2.86
CA THR A 524 11.34 -40.67 3.76
C THR A 524 10.57 -41.63 4.67
N LYS A 525 9.23 -41.58 4.64
CA LYS A 525 8.35 -42.43 5.45
C LYS A 525 8.68 -43.90 5.22
N ARG A 526 9.18 -44.53 6.26
CA ARG A 526 9.21 -45.98 6.42
C ARG A 526 7.98 -46.34 7.24
N SER A 527 6.92 -46.68 6.53
CA SER A 527 5.67 -47.18 7.09
C SER A 527 5.88 -48.52 7.81
N GLY A 528 4.91 -48.92 8.62
CA GLY A 528 4.91 -50.23 9.27
C GLY A 528 5.07 -51.40 8.29
N GLY A 529 5.85 -52.41 8.68
CA GLY A 529 6.32 -53.51 7.85
C GLY A 529 7.74 -53.32 7.29
N PHE A 530 8.33 -52.12 7.40
CA PHE A 530 9.68 -51.88 6.88
C PHE A 530 10.79 -52.49 7.76
N ASN A 531 11.65 -53.29 7.14
CA ASN A 531 12.75 -54.01 7.78
C ASN A 531 14.12 -53.39 7.48
N PHE A 532 14.99 -53.31 8.49
CA PHE A 532 16.35 -52.76 8.38
C PHE A 532 17.38 -53.88 8.20
N THR A 533 18.27 -53.74 7.23
CA THR A 533 19.45 -54.63 7.07
C THR A 533 20.67 -54.05 7.79
N LYS A 534 21.52 -54.89 8.41
CA LYS A 534 22.76 -54.42 9.04
C LYS A 534 23.69 -53.78 8.01
N GLY A 535 24.22 -52.59 8.33
CA GLY A 535 25.02 -51.75 7.45
C GLY A 535 24.21 -50.83 6.52
N GLN A 536 22.91 -51.06 6.36
CA GLN A 536 22.04 -50.23 5.51
C GLN A 536 21.86 -48.83 6.12
N LYS A 537 22.14 -47.80 5.32
CA LYS A 537 21.96 -46.39 5.70
C LYS A 537 20.67 -45.85 5.09
N ILE A 538 19.75 -45.36 5.93
CA ILE A 538 18.58 -44.58 5.52
C ILE A 538 18.92 -43.11 5.74
N TYR A 539 19.10 -42.38 4.65
CA TYR A 539 19.48 -40.98 4.69
C TYR A 539 18.27 -40.03 4.80
N SER A 540 18.50 -38.83 5.32
CA SER A 540 17.62 -37.67 5.13
C SER A 540 17.52 -37.25 3.64
N PRO A 541 16.54 -36.42 3.24
CA PRO A 541 16.49 -35.86 1.89
C PRO A 541 17.80 -35.17 1.47
N ASN A 542 18.36 -34.29 2.29
CA ASN A 542 19.64 -33.59 2.07
C ASN A 542 20.89 -34.48 2.21
N LYS A 543 20.74 -35.77 2.52
CA LYS A 543 21.81 -36.78 2.70
C LYS A 543 22.86 -36.49 3.79
N ARG A 544 22.80 -35.35 4.49
CA ARG A 544 23.72 -34.98 5.58
C ARG A 544 23.57 -35.88 6.81
N PHE A 545 22.39 -36.46 7.00
CA PHE A 545 22.11 -37.35 8.12
C PHE A 545 21.73 -38.74 7.63
N PHE A 546 22.15 -39.78 8.36
CA PHE A 546 21.62 -41.13 8.12
C PHE A 546 21.43 -41.95 9.39
N LEU A 547 20.34 -42.71 9.40
CA LEU A 547 20.06 -43.77 10.34
C LEU A 547 20.63 -45.08 9.80
N VAL A 548 21.49 -45.74 10.58
CA VAL A 548 22.07 -47.05 10.24
C VAL A 548 21.93 -48.01 11.41
N TRP A 549 21.55 -49.25 11.14
CA TRP A 549 21.69 -50.35 12.09
C TRP A 549 23.03 -51.04 11.83
N LYS A 550 23.96 -50.95 12.78
CA LYS A 550 25.36 -51.35 12.62
C LYS A 550 25.58 -52.84 12.95
N SER A 551 26.74 -53.37 12.56
CA SER A 551 27.13 -54.77 12.79
C SER A 551 27.10 -55.15 14.28
N ASP A 552 27.61 -54.24 15.11
CA ASP A 552 27.61 -54.26 16.59
C ASP A 552 26.22 -54.30 17.24
N GLY A 553 25.14 -54.18 16.46
CA GLY A 553 23.75 -54.21 16.91
C GLY A 553 23.14 -52.86 17.26
N ASN A 554 23.89 -51.77 17.11
CA ASN A 554 23.44 -50.44 17.49
C ASN A 554 22.70 -49.74 16.34
N LEU A 555 21.54 -49.15 16.60
CA LEU A 555 20.84 -48.27 15.66
C LEU A 555 21.29 -46.84 15.92
N VAL A 556 21.80 -46.14 14.91
CA VAL A 556 22.56 -44.89 15.09
C VAL A 556 22.22 -43.87 14.02
N LEU A 557 21.84 -42.66 14.45
CA LEU A 557 21.72 -41.48 13.59
C LEU A 557 23.07 -40.75 13.55
N THR A 558 23.60 -40.52 12.35
CA THR A 558 24.93 -39.96 12.12
C THR A 558 24.82 -38.65 11.34
N ASP A 559 25.40 -37.57 11.85
CA ASP A 559 25.61 -36.28 11.18
C ASP A 559 26.97 -36.29 10.48
N THR A 560 26.99 -36.09 9.16
CA THR A 560 28.22 -36.14 8.37
C THR A 560 28.97 -34.81 8.29
N LYS A 561 28.48 -33.73 8.94
CA LYS A 561 29.08 -32.38 8.85
C LYS A 561 30.49 -32.25 9.47
N SER A 562 30.88 -33.13 10.39
CA SER A 562 32.21 -33.13 11.02
C SER A 562 33.09 -34.28 10.53
N SER A 563 34.41 -34.13 10.60
CA SER A 563 35.36 -35.25 10.48
C SER A 563 36.09 -35.45 11.82
N PRO A 564 35.99 -36.62 12.48
CA PRO A 564 35.15 -37.76 12.12
C PRO A 564 33.64 -37.45 12.20
N TRP A 565 32.83 -38.24 11.49
CA TRP A 565 31.36 -38.13 11.52
C TRP A 565 30.81 -38.34 12.93
N ARG A 566 29.83 -37.52 13.31
CA ARG A 566 29.28 -37.47 14.67
C ARG A 566 28.01 -38.31 14.75
N ASN A 567 28.02 -39.35 15.59
CA ASN A 567 26.77 -40.01 15.99
C ASN A 567 25.97 -39.00 16.84
N VAL A 568 24.81 -38.54 16.36
CA VAL A 568 23.97 -37.53 17.05
C VAL A 568 22.82 -38.15 17.86
N TRP A 569 22.42 -39.38 17.53
CA TRP A 569 21.55 -40.20 18.40
C TRP A 569 21.85 -41.69 18.23
N THR A 570 21.50 -42.50 19.23
CA THR A 570 21.72 -43.96 19.24
C THR A 570 20.71 -44.69 20.13
N SER A 571 20.23 -45.86 19.69
CA SER A 571 19.41 -46.77 20.50
C SER A 571 20.14 -47.25 21.76
N LYS A 572 21.48 -47.23 21.76
CA LYS A 572 22.36 -47.73 22.85
C LYS A 572 22.31 -49.26 22.96
N THR A 573 22.20 -49.95 21.82
CA THR A 573 22.15 -51.43 21.72
C THR A 573 23.44 -52.04 21.17
N SER A 574 24.55 -51.30 21.17
CA SER A 574 25.88 -51.80 20.80
C SER A 574 26.34 -52.95 21.71
N GLY A 575 27.00 -53.96 21.13
CA GLY A 575 27.48 -55.14 21.84
C GLY A 575 26.40 -56.18 22.19
N ARG A 576 25.12 -55.90 21.91
CA ARG A 576 24.00 -56.81 22.19
C ARG A 576 23.68 -57.69 20.99
N VAL A 577 23.36 -58.96 21.25
CA VAL A 577 22.82 -59.88 20.24
C VAL A 577 21.51 -59.29 19.71
N THR A 578 21.52 -58.94 18.43
CA THR A 578 20.42 -58.29 17.72
C THR A 578 20.43 -58.80 16.29
N THR A 579 19.29 -59.30 15.83
CA THR A 579 19.18 -59.98 14.52
C THR A 579 18.00 -59.50 13.68
N HIS A 580 17.11 -58.69 14.25
CA HIS A 580 15.99 -58.09 13.54
C HIS A 580 15.76 -56.65 14.01
N CYS A 581 15.44 -55.74 13.09
CA CYS A 581 15.05 -54.36 13.37
C CYS A 581 13.99 -53.93 12.36
N ILE A 582 12.85 -53.44 12.84
CA ILE A 582 11.62 -53.28 12.07
C ILE A 582 10.81 -52.09 12.57
N MET A 583 10.28 -51.28 11.64
CA MET A 583 9.16 -50.38 11.90
C MET A 583 7.88 -51.20 11.78
N GLN A 584 7.12 -51.35 12.86
CA GLN A 584 5.99 -52.28 12.94
C GLN A 584 4.66 -51.64 12.45
N PRO A 585 3.70 -52.44 11.95
CA PRO A 585 2.36 -51.96 11.53
C PRO A 585 1.57 -51.19 12.59
N ASP A 586 1.86 -51.39 13.88
CA ASP A 586 1.22 -50.70 15.01
C ASP A 586 1.79 -49.30 15.29
N GLY A 587 2.82 -48.88 14.55
CA GLY A 587 3.51 -47.60 14.72
C GLY A 587 4.78 -47.63 15.59
N ASN A 588 5.19 -48.79 16.10
CA ASN A 588 6.36 -48.94 16.97
C ASN A 588 7.63 -49.28 16.17
N LEU A 589 8.77 -48.63 16.43
CA LEU A 589 10.07 -49.06 15.89
C LEU A 589 10.76 -49.93 16.94
N VAL A 590 11.18 -51.14 16.56
CA VAL A 590 11.71 -52.14 17.51
C VAL A 590 12.97 -52.83 16.99
N ILE A 591 13.89 -53.17 17.90
CA ILE A 591 15.06 -54.03 17.67
C ILE A 591 14.89 -55.30 18.53
N TYR A 592 15.16 -56.47 17.97
CA TYR A 592 15.00 -57.78 18.60
C TYR A 592 16.27 -58.64 18.53
N ASN A 593 16.39 -59.59 19.46
CA ASN A 593 17.50 -60.54 19.54
C ASN A 593 17.31 -61.83 18.69
N MET A 594 16.14 -62.03 18.06
CA MET A 594 15.87 -63.13 17.14
C MET A 594 14.96 -62.73 15.96
N ASN A 595 14.98 -63.52 14.88
CA ASN A 595 14.44 -63.15 13.56
C ASN A 595 12.91 -63.18 13.41
N ASN A 596 12.20 -63.89 14.28
CA ASN A 596 10.74 -63.96 14.26
C ASN A 596 10.19 -63.93 15.70
N PRO A 597 10.19 -62.74 16.33
CA PRO A 597 10.16 -62.60 17.78
C PRO A 597 8.76 -62.33 18.36
N SER A 598 8.54 -62.72 19.61
CA SER A 598 7.43 -62.24 20.42
C SER A 598 7.80 -60.96 21.18
N GLY A 599 6.81 -60.22 21.70
CA GLY A 599 7.02 -58.92 22.35
C GLY A 599 8.01 -58.93 23.53
N SER A 600 8.15 -60.07 24.22
CA SER A 600 9.09 -60.26 25.34
C SER A 600 10.56 -60.39 24.94
N GLN A 601 10.89 -60.32 23.65
CA GLN A 601 12.24 -60.50 23.10
C GLN A 601 12.82 -59.20 22.51
N ALA A 602 12.15 -58.06 22.71
CA ALA A 602 12.62 -56.75 22.30
C ALA A 602 13.86 -56.33 23.11
N VAL A 603 14.82 -55.71 22.42
CA VAL A 603 16.07 -55.17 23.00
C VAL A 603 15.98 -53.65 23.17
N TRP A 604 15.22 -52.99 22.29
CA TRP A 604 14.85 -51.58 22.36
C TRP A 604 13.59 -51.30 21.54
N CYS A 605 12.75 -50.35 21.96
CA CYS A 605 11.67 -49.80 21.14
C CYS A 605 11.44 -48.30 21.36
N THR A 606 10.78 -47.61 20.42
CA THR A 606 10.42 -46.18 20.53
C THR A 606 9.22 -45.91 21.45
N GLY A 607 8.43 -46.92 21.79
CA GLY A 607 7.24 -46.77 22.63
C GLY A 607 6.02 -46.22 21.89
N THR A 608 6.01 -46.26 20.56
CA THR A 608 4.99 -45.64 19.70
C THR A 608 3.92 -46.60 19.18
N TRP A 609 3.70 -47.73 19.88
CA TRP A 609 2.61 -48.67 19.58
C TRP A 609 1.23 -48.00 19.66
N ASN A 610 0.22 -48.65 19.07
CA ASN A 610 -1.15 -48.11 18.93
C ASN A 610 -1.21 -46.76 18.17
N ASN A 611 -0.32 -46.56 17.19
CA ASN A 611 -0.36 -45.48 16.21
C ASN A 611 -0.29 -46.09 14.79
N PRO A 612 -1.33 -46.82 14.34
CA PRO A 612 -1.36 -47.37 12.99
C PRO A 612 -1.17 -46.28 11.92
N ASP A 613 -0.62 -46.70 10.78
CA ASP A 613 -0.18 -45.84 9.68
C ASP A 613 0.91 -44.81 10.04
N ALA A 614 1.46 -44.83 11.27
CA ALA A 614 2.65 -44.06 11.59
C ALA A 614 3.86 -44.56 10.76
N GLY A 615 4.82 -43.66 10.54
CA GLY A 615 6.03 -43.98 9.82
C GLY A 615 7.21 -43.20 10.33
N LEU A 616 8.38 -43.82 10.23
CA LEU A 616 9.66 -43.21 10.55
C LEU A 616 10.16 -42.40 9.36
N SER A 617 10.56 -41.15 9.61
CA SER A 617 11.22 -40.29 8.63
C SER A 617 12.55 -39.79 9.21
N VAL A 618 13.60 -39.82 8.40
CA VAL A 618 14.85 -39.09 8.68
C VAL A 618 14.72 -37.72 8.03
N VAL A 619 14.88 -36.64 8.78
CA VAL A 619 14.59 -35.26 8.35
C VAL A 619 15.82 -34.37 8.45
N ASP A 620 15.81 -33.28 7.68
CA ASP A 620 17.01 -32.54 7.29
C ASP A 620 17.62 -31.63 8.36
N ASN A 621 16.85 -31.29 9.40
CA ASN A 621 17.35 -30.66 10.63
C ASN A 621 18.18 -31.63 11.50
N GLY A 622 18.30 -32.90 11.11
CA GLY A 622 19.12 -33.88 11.81
C GLY A 622 18.39 -34.74 12.83
N ARG A 623 17.07 -34.91 12.66
CA ARG A 623 16.23 -35.74 13.53
C ARG A 623 15.80 -37.02 12.79
N VAL A 624 15.57 -38.08 13.55
CA VAL A 624 14.68 -39.19 13.16
C VAL A 624 13.39 -38.96 13.91
N VAL A 625 12.26 -38.95 13.21
CA VAL A 625 10.95 -38.65 13.78
C VAL A 625 9.96 -39.73 13.38
N ILE A 626 9.14 -40.18 14.33
CA ILE A 626 7.94 -40.98 14.05
C ILE A 626 6.74 -40.06 14.16
N TYR A 627 6.10 -39.76 13.03
CA TYR A 627 4.83 -39.05 12.99
C TYR A 627 3.69 -40.04 12.75
N ASN A 628 2.57 -39.83 13.45
CA ASN A 628 1.33 -40.55 13.15
C ASN A 628 0.70 -40.06 11.83
N LYS A 629 -0.40 -40.69 11.40
CA LYS A 629 -1.10 -40.33 10.15
C LYS A 629 -1.62 -38.88 10.08
N TYR A 630 -1.76 -38.20 11.21
CA TYR A 630 -2.14 -36.79 11.30
C TYR A 630 -0.92 -35.85 11.32
N ARG A 631 0.27 -36.35 10.98
CA ARG A 631 1.57 -35.65 11.02
C ARG A 631 1.94 -35.07 12.40
N LYS A 632 1.32 -35.57 13.48
CA LYS A 632 1.75 -35.23 14.84
C LYS A 632 2.92 -36.12 15.25
N GLU A 633 4.00 -35.50 15.69
CA GLU A 633 5.15 -36.21 16.27
C GLU A 633 4.72 -37.07 17.47
N ARG A 634 5.21 -38.30 17.52
CA ARG A 634 4.96 -39.27 18.60
C ARG A 634 6.24 -39.66 19.34
N TRP A 635 7.37 -39.64 18.63
CA TRP A 635 8.72 -39.83 19.15
C TRP A 635 9.71 -39.16 18.19
N SER A 636 10.83 -38.65 18.72
CA SER A 636 11.98 -38.27 17.89
C SER A 636 13.30 -38.56 18.58
N SER A 637 14.39 -38.63 17.81
CA SER A 637 15.75 -38.80 18.32
C SER A 637 16.22 -37.67 19.25
N THR A 638 15.53 -36.52 19.24
CA THR A 638 15.75 -35.38 20.15
C THR A 638 14.85 -35.41 21.39
N ASN A 639 13.81 -36.23 21.39
CA ASN A 639 12.86 -36.44 22.48
C ASN A 639 12.68 -37.95 22.72
N ASP A 640 13.80 -38.63 23.01
CA ASP A 640 13.89 -40.09 23.00
C ASP A 640 13.31 -40.72 24.28
N THR A 641 12.01 -41.01 24.24
CA THR A 641 11.28 -41.78 25.26
C THR A 641 11.43 -43.31 25.11
N GLY A 642 12.35 -43.79 24.27
CA GLY A 642 12.45 -45.20 23.88
C GLY A 642 12.96 -46.13 24.99
N MET A 643 12.22 -47.21 25.25
CA MET A 643 12.52 -48.19 26.29
C MET A 643 13.61 -49.18 25.89
N ARG A 644 14.41 -49.59 26.87
CA ARG A 644 15.59 -50.46 26.74
C ARG A 644 15.43 -51.59 27.75
N PHE A 645 15.55 -52.84 27.29
CA PHE A 645 15.31 -54.06 28.09
C PHE A 645 16.61 -54.79 28.41
#